data_AF-E2AIX1-F1
#
_entry.id   AF-E2AIX1-F1
#
_cell.length_a   1.000
_cell.length_b   1.000
_cell.length_c   1.000
_cell.angle_alpha   90.00
_cell.angle_beta   90.00
_cell.angle_gamma   90.00
#
_symmetry.space_group_name_H-M   'P 1'
#
loop_
_entity.id
_entity.type
_entity.pdbx_description
1 polymer ?
#
loop_
_entity_poly.entity_id
_entity_poly.type
_entity_poly.pdbx_seq_one_letter_code
_entity_poly.pdbx_strand_id
1 'polypeptide(L)'
;MADINILGWADYLVIAVMLFISIGIGIYYRFSGGRQKTMEEYFIASRSMSIIPVAVALVVSFMSAITLLGVSAENYTYGTQFVVINISYLIGTPFVCYGFLPVFFKLQATSAYEYLEKRFGVKTRMMASFVYWIQLLLYSGVVLYAPSLALEATTGISKTASIIIIGLVCAFYSSIGGIKAVLITDVFQALLMFAAVFVIIGIAATEVGGLEQIWEIAKQGQRIEFDSISPDPTVRHTWWSLIIGGLCTFLSIYGVNQVQVQRSLTVKNIQAAQKALWLSWPILSILSITTCFSGLAIYSKYHNCDPLLQKRISSPDMLMPLYVMDTMSTLPGLPGLFIAGIFSAGLSTISAALNSLAAVTLEDYMKPIYRKYTRREFSPTRSTTIAKILAFVFGIISIALAFLAQLLGGVLQAGLTIFGVVGGPLLGVFTLGMGTESATEEGVVISTLTALTFLFWMAFGQPRPMPPMLPTTIKGCDMNNTLTNATVFVSQNVTNVFKSTGDSSYFYLYRISYMWYAPLGFLITFILGLFISGLFRLFIKDQNDKLDPNLFFPVIARRIYYRRRKDIAIDDTASYALESKYSFNNTIQKNDSVVILAKMRRHLFVLFLFLSASSAEQRRSVQSNEEKCREDHPILVNYFSWADYTVLATMLLVSCLIGTFYGFFAKKQETSQDFLLGGSTMGTFPTAMSLAASFITAIELLGNPAEMYGQGTQFWMTCVSFILVVPITSTLYLPVFMKLRLTSSYEYLHLRFNQHCRLLASALYMLQMVLYTSVAVYAPALALSHVTGLNTYIAVTLVYVVCIFYASQGGMKAVIMTDTFQAAVLMGSLFLILGYGLSRAGGIAFVWQENMESGRIEFFNMDPRPTVRHSFWSVVIGGTFYWTTMFCSNQASVQKYLSVENISQVRIALWVSSFGMILIYSINFLTGMVLYSTYKDCDPLTAKYISDQDQILPLYVMNILGSLRGMSGFFVAGIFAASLGTVASALNSLAAITCEDIFRGLFQIDLPASKGAIYARWISIFFGALSFALVFVVEQLGGVLQVALSFNGMVGGVTLGLFSLGMFVPWANAKGAIIGAITSLIVVLWIGLGAQVAAVSQHIHLDSKNISIAGCPCINETISNQSEYKDEVSSIYKISYLWYSTIGCMLTIIVGLAASFATGAQNPTDVDQDYLSPPIAAMFRMQTKPQVNGNVQGITNFGLELADESQRRPPTSDVKS
;
A
#
# COMPACT_ATOMS: atom_id res chain seq x y z
N MET A 1 -31.90 -1.30 13.12
CA MET A 1 -30.79 -0.43 13.55
C MET A 1 -31.37 0.46 14.63
N ALA A 2 -30.86 0.44 15.86
CA ALA A 2 -31.36 1.35 16.90
C ALA A 2 -30.99 2.79 16.51
N ASP A 3 -31.87 3.76 16.76
CA ASP A 3 -31.68 5.17 16.44
C ASP A 3 -30.38 5.68 17.10
N ILE A 4 -29.31 5.83 16.31
CA ILE A 4 -28.06 6.46 16.76
C ILE A 4 -28.29 7.97 16.65
N ASN A 5 -28.22 8.69 17.77
CA ASN A 5 -28.18 10.15 17.72
C ASN A 5 -26.97 10.59 16.90
N ILE A 6 -27.18 11.40 15.87
CA ILE A 6 -26.13 11.89 14.95
C ILE A 6 -25.66 13.27 15.43
N LEU A 7 -24.42 13.65 15.09
CA LEU A 7 -23.90 15.00 15.31
C LEU A 7 -24.84 16.10 14.81
N GLY A 8 -25.03 17.13 15.62
CA GLY A 8 -25.77 18.33 15.24
C GLY A 8 -24.92 19.29 14.40
N TRP A 9 -25.56 20.27 13.77
CA TRP A 9 -24.86 21.30 12.97
C TRP A 9 -23.82 22.08 13.80
N ALA A 10 -24.07 22.30 15.09
CA ALA A 10 -23.15 22.96 16.00
C ALA A 10 -21.86 22.14 16.20
N ASP A 11 -21.96 20.82 16.23
CA ASP A 11 -20.82 19.93 16.36
C ASP A 11 -19.94 19.97 15.10
N TYR A 12 -20.56 19.93 13.92
CA TYR A 12 -19.87 20.10 12.64
C TYR A 12 -19.17 21.47 12.55
N LEU A 13 -19.80 22.53 13.07
CA LEU A 13 -19.17 23.85 13.13
C LEU A 13 -17.92 23.84 14.01
N VAL A 14 -17.95 23.23 15.18
CA VAL A 14 -16.77 23.11 16.07
C VAL A 14 -15.64 22.35 15.39
N ILE A 15 -15.94 21.23 14.73
CA ILE A 15 -14.97 20.43 13.99
C ILE A 15 -14.37 21.24 12.83
N ALA A 16 -15.21 21.92 12.05
CA ALA A 16 -14.78 22.74 10.92
C ALA A 16 -13.89 23.90 11.38
N VAL A 17 -14.27 24.62 12.44
CA VAL A 17 -13.48 25.71 13.02
C VAL A 17 -12.10 25.20 13.46
N MET A 18 -12.03 24.06 14.14
CA MET A 18 -10.75 23.45 14.54
C MET A 18 -9.84 23.15 13.33
N LEU A 19 -10.40 22.59 12.26
CA LEU A 19 -9.65 22.29 11.03
C LEU A 19 -9.17 23.58 10.33
N PHE A 20 -10.03 24.60 10.24
CA PHE A 20 -9.66 25.90 9.66
C PHE A 20 -8.58 26.61 10.47
N ILE A 21 -8.62 26.56 11.81
CA ILE A 21 -7.56 27.11 12.65
C ILE A 21 -6.22 26.39 12.37
N SER A 22 -6.25 25.06 12.29
CA SER A 22 -5.05 24.25 11.99
C SER A 22 -4.45 24.59 10.62
N ILE A 23 -5.28 24.70 9.58
CA ILE A 23 -4.86 25.13 8.24
C ILE A 23 -4.35 26.57 8.26
N GLY A 24 -5.04 27.47 8.96
CA GLY A 24 -4.71 28.89 9.08
C GLY A 24 -3.33 29.10 9.71
N ILE A 25 -2.99 28.36 10.77
CA ILE A 25 -1.66 28.38 11.39
C ILE A 25 -0.59 27.94 10.37
N GLY A 26 -0.83 26.87 9.60
CA GLY A 26 0.07 26.39 8.56
C GLY A 26 0.32 27.44 7.46
N ILE A 27 -0.74 28.09 6.97
CA ILE A 27 -0.67 29.15 5.96
C ILE A 27 0.02 30.39 6.51
N TYR A 28 -0.29 30.79 7.75
CA TYR A 28 0.32 31.96 8.39
C TYR A 28 1.85 31.83 8.44
N TYR A 29 2.38 30.71 8.92
CA TYR A 29 3.83 30.47 8.99
C TYR A 29 4.50 30.22 7.63
N ARG A 30 3.72 29.99 6.57
CA ARG A 30 4.24 29.97 5.19
C ARG A 30 4.56 31.37 4.69
N PHE A 31 3.73 32.36 5.04
CA PHE A 31 3.85 33.75 4.58
C PHE A 31 4.56 34.67 5.58
N SER A 32 4.65 34.27 6.86
CA SER A 32 5.33 34.98 7.94
C SER A 32 6.69 34.34 8.28
N GLY A 33 7.67 35.14 8.72
CA GLY A 33 8.99 34.67 9.17
C GLY A 33 9.85 34.01 8.07
N GLY A 34 10.63 34.77 7.30
CA GLY A 34 11.62 34.24 6.35
C GLY A 34 11.08 33.47 5.13
N ARG A 35 9.77 33.16 5.10
CA ARG A 35 9.06 32.36 4.08
C ARG A 35 9.56 30.91 3.96
N GLN A 36 10.19 30.35 5.00
CA GLN A 36 10.73 28.99 4.99
C GLN A 36 11.62 28.73 3.77
N LYS A 37 12.56 29.63 3.50
CA LYS A 37 13.46 29.52 2.34
C LYS A 37 14.63 28.56 2.59
N THR A 38 14.91 28.25 3.84
CA THR A 38 16.06 27.41 4.26
C THR A 38 15.60 26.14 4.95
N MET A 39 16.43 25.10 4.82
CA MET A 39 16.22 23.80 5.47
C MET A 39 16.21 23.90 6.99
N GLU A 40 17.12 24.71 7.54
CA GLU A 40 17.22 24.93 8.98
C GLU A 40 15.97 25.59 9.56
N GLU A 41 15.35 26.50 8.80
CA GLU A 41 14.07 27.09 9.18
C GLU A 41 12.91 26.08 9.07
N TYR A 42 12.88 25.28 8.00
CA TYR A 42 11.80 24.32 7.76
C TYR A 42 11.82 23.13 8.73
N PHE A 43 12.99 22.56 9.02
CA PHE A 43 13.12 21.34 9.85
C PHE A 43 13.55 21.56 11.30
N ILE A 44 14.25 22.66 11.63
CA ILE A 44 14.79 22.90 13.00
C ILE A 44 14.27 24.23 13.58
N ALA A 45 13.38 24.93 12.87
CA ALA A 45 12.84 26.22 13.31
C ALA A 45 13.92 27.28 13.62
N SER A 46 15.10 27.21 12.99
CA SER A 46 16.24 28.09 13.30
C SER A 46 16.59 28.15 14.79
N ARG A 47 16.30 27.06 15.52
CA ARG A 47 16.53 26.91 16.97
C ARG A 47 15.88 27.99 17.83
N SER A 48 14.81 28.64 17.35
CA SER A 48 14.22 29.80 18.01
C SER A 48 13.01 29.47 18.89
N MET A 49 12.66 28.19 19.07
CA MET A 49 11.45 27.80 19.78
C MET A 49 11.58 27.98 21.30
N SER A 50 10.46 28.30 21.94
CA SER A 50 10.36 28.41 23.40
C SER A 50 10.12 27.04 24.06
N ILE A 51 10.34 26.97 25.37
CA ILE A 51 10.35 25.71 26.14
C ILE A 51 8.97 25.05 26.16
N ILE A 52 7.89 25.83 26.36
CA ILE A 52 6.54 25.30 26.57
C ILE A 52 5.98 24.63 25.31
N PRO A 53 5.99 25.26 24.11
CA PRO A 53 5.51 24.61 22.89
C PRO A 53 6.26 23.32 22.59
N VAL A 54 7.58 23.31 22.80
CA VAL A 54 8.40 22.10 22.60
C VAL A 54 8.00 21.03 23.61
N ALA A 55 7.84 21.35 24.91
CA ALA A 55 7.43 20.38 25.92
C ALA A 55 6.07 19.72 25.62
N VAL A 56 5.07 20.52 25.23
CA VAL A 56 3.74 20.02 24.84
C VAL A 56 3.84 19.16 23.58
N ALA A 57 4.55 19.64 22.57
CA ALA A 57 4.79 18.94 21.32
C ALA A 57 5.48 17.58 21.55
N LEU A 58 6.49 17.49 22.44
CA LEU A 58 7.11 16.21 22.78
C LEU A 58 6.09 15.18 23.30
N VAL A 59 5.03 15.61 24.00
CA VAL A 59 3.96 14.73 24.49
C VAL A 59 3.00 14.33 23.36
N VAL A 60 2.40 15.31 22.67
CA VAL A 60 1.35 15.05 21.66
C VAL A 60 1.86 14.47 20.33
N SER A 61 3.18 14.29 20.18
CA SER A 61 3.77 13.58 19.04
C SER A 61 3.42 12.09 19.00
N PHE A 62 3.21 11.48 20.16
CA PHE A 62 2.94 10.04 20.29
C PHE A 62 1.75 9.76 21.20
N MET A 63 1.29 10.75 21.98
CA MET A 63 -0.03 10.74 22.59
C MET A 63 -1.07 11.08 21.53
N SER A 64 -1.41 10.07 20.74
CA SER A 64 -2.28 10.19 19.57
C SER A 64 -3.73 9.80 19.90
N ALA A 65 -4.60 9.82 18.89
CA ALA A 65 -5.94 9.25 19.00
C ALA A 65 -5.94 7.79 19.47
N ILE A 66 -4.84 7.05 19.23
CA ILE A 66 -4.60 5.70 19.73
C ILE A 66 -4.59 5.69 21.27
N THR A 67 -3.92 6.66 21.90
CA THR A 67 -3.87 6.72 23.36
C THR A 67 -5.24 7.04 23.92
N LEU A 68 -5.92 8.04 23.36
CA LEU A 68 -7.19 8.53 23.89
C LEU A 68 -8.30 7.47 23.82
N LEU A 69 -8.43 6.80 22.68
CA LEU A 69 -9.41 5.72 22.49
C LEU A 69 -8.96 4.41 23.14
N GLY A 70 -7.71 4.02 22.87
CA GLY A 70 -7.21 2.71 23.22
C GLY A 70 -6.89 2.53 24.71
N VAL A 71 -6.37 3.55 25.40
CA VAL A 71 -6.12 3.44 26.85
C VAL A 71 -7.43 3.40 27.63
N SER A 72 -8.43 4.17 27.22
CA SER A 72 -9.75 4.13 27.85
C SER A 72 -10.44 2.78 27.62
N ALA A 73 -10.36 2.23 26.41
CA ALA A 73 -10.83 0.88 26.12
C ALA A 73 -10.09 -0.18 26.94
N GLU A 74 -8.76 -0.08 27.05
CA GLU A 74 -7.94 -1.02 27.83
C GLU A 74 -8.34 -1.02 29.31
N ASN A 75 -8.58 0.15 29.91
CA ASN A 75 -9.01 0.24 31.32
C ASN A 75 -10.44 -0.27 31.54
N TYR A 76 -11.33 -0.12 30.54
CA TYR A 76 -12.67 -0.67 30.58
C TYR A 76 -12.66 -2.21 30.53
N THR A 77 -11.85 -2.80 29.63
CA THR A 77 -11.86 -4.25 29.37
C THR A 77 -10.93 -5.07 30.27
N TYR A 78 -9.78 -4.51 30.66
CA TYR A 78 -8.71 -5.23 31.38
C TYR A 78 -8.31 -4.60 32.72
N GLY A 79 -8.79 -3.39 33.04
CA GLY A 79 -8.57 -2.74 34.34
C GLY A 79 -7.39 -1.77 34.40
N THR A 80 -7.06 -1.30 35.62
CA THR A 80 -6.14 -0.17 35.86
C THR A 80 -4.65 -0.49 35.78
N GLN A 81 -4.29 -1.73 35.45
CA GLN A 81 -2.89 -2.20 35.46
C GLN A 81 -1.98 -1.31 34.60
N PHE A 82 -2.46 -0.84 33.44
CA PHE A 82 -1.69 -0.01 32.51
C PHE A 82 -1.14 1.29 33.11
N VAL A 83 -1.75 1.83 34.18
CA VAL A 83 -1.31 3.06 34.86
C VAL A 83 0.15 2.98 35.34
N VAL A 84 0.64 1.78 35.67
CA VAL A 84 2.01 1.55 36.16
C VAL A 84 3.08 2.01 35.15
N ILE A 85 2.76 2.07 33.85
CA ILE A 85 3.68 2.54 32.80
C ILE A 85 4.22 3.97 33.05
N ASN A 86 3.51 4.80 33.82
CA ASN A 86 3.95 6.15 34.16
C ASN A 86 5.23 6.17 35.02
N ILE A 87 5.48 5.12 35.81
CA ILE A 87 6.73 4.94 36.57
C ILE A 87 7.91 4.80 35.60
N SER A 88 7.71 4.08 34.49
CA SER A 88 8.71 3.91 33.43
C SER A 88 9.09 5.23 32.77
N TYR A 89 8.12 6.14 32.58
CA TYR A 89 8.36 7.48 32.04
C TYR A 89 9.22 8.32 32.99
N LEU A 90 8.94 8.25 34.30
CA LEU A 90 9.74 8.92 35.32
C LEU A 90 11.19 8.41 35.34
N ILE A 91 11.38 7.09 35.34
CA ILE A 91 12.71 6.46 35.35
C ILE A 91 13.47 6.75 34.04
N GLY A 92 12.78 6.72 32.90
CA GLY A 92 13.38 6.93 31.58
C GLY A 92 13.83 8.37 31.30
N THR A 93 13.14 9.36 31.86
CA THR A 93 13.40 10.79 31.60
C THR A 93 14.87 11.21 31.91
N PRO A 94 15.46 10.86 33.07
CA PRO A 94 16.88 11.10 33.34
C PRO A 94 17.85 10.52 32.30
N PHE A 95 17.60 9.30 31.82
CA PHE A 95 18.46 8.65 30.81
C PHE A 95 18.43 9.39 29.47
N VAL A 96 17.26 9.89 29.06
CA VAL A 96 17.14 10.72 27.85
C VAL A 96 17.82 12.08 28.05
N CYS A 97 17.51 12.78 29.14
CA CYS A 97 18.00 14.14 29.42
C CYS A 97 19.52 14.24 29.58
N TYR A 98 20.14 13.28 30.25
CA TYR A 98 21.56 13.32 30.59
C TYR A 98 22.43 12.33 29.82
N GLY A 99 21.82 11.31 29.19
CA GLY A 99 22.50 10.34 28.34
C GLY A 99 22.44 10.71 26.85
N PHE A 100 21.29 10.49 26.21
CA PHE A 100 21.13 10.61 24.76
C PHE A 100 21.13 12.06 24.26
N LEU A 101 20.36 12.95 24.90
CA LEU A 101 20.16 14.32 24.44
C LEU A 101 21.48 15.12 24.29
N PRO A 102 22.44 15.09 25.24
CA PRO A 102 23.68 15.85 25.10
C PRO A 102 24.51 15.46 23.88
N VAL A 103 24.43 14.19 23.44
CA VAL A 103 25.17 13.71 22.26
C VAL A 103 24.57 14.31 20.99
N PHE A 104 23.25 14.23 20.82
CA PHE A 104 22.57 14.83 19.67
C PHE A 104 22.67 16.36 19.66
N PHE A 105 22.57 17.01 20.82
CA PHE A 105 22.67 18.47 20.92
C PHE A 105 24.09 18.99 20.61
N LYS A 106 25.15 18.19 20.83
CA LYS A 106 26.50 18.55 20.38
C LYS A 106 26.67 18.34 18.88
N LEU A 107 26.04 17.30 18.32
CA LEU A 107 26.16 16.95 16.92
C LEU A 107 25.45 17.96 16.01
N GLN A 108 24.30 18.48 16.43
CA GLN A 108 23.48 19.46 15.70
C GLN A 108 23.12 19.03 14.25
N ALA A 109 23.05 17.71 14.03
CA ALA A 109 22.62 17.13 12.77
C ALA A 109 21.10 17.24 12.59
N THR A 110 20.64 17.31 11.33
CA THR A 110 19.20 17.32 11.04
C THR A 110 18.61 15.93 11.17
N SER A 111 19.35 14.90 10.76
CA SER A 111 18.99 13.49 11.00
C SER A 111 19.77 12.93 12.21
N ALA A 112 19.06 12.26 13.12
CA ALA A 112 19.65 11.54 14.23
C ALA A 112 20.58 10.40 13.74
N TYR A 113 20.35 9.87 12.54
CA TYR A 113 21.12 8.75 11.99
C TYR A 113 22.50 9.17 11.46
N GLU A 114 22.75 10.46 11.24
CA GLU A 114 24.10 10.99 10.97
C GLU A 114 25.08 10.66 12.10
N TYR A 115 24.59 10.54 13.34
CA TYR A 115 25.38 10.05 14.46
C TYR A 115 26.00 8.68 14.19
N LEU A 116 25.21 7.75 13.62
CA LEU A 116 25.65 6.37 13.37
C LEU A 116 26.68 6.30 12.25
N GLU A 117 26.63 7.21 11.27
CA GLU A 117 27.69 7.32 10.26
C GLU A 117 29.00 7.78 10.88
N LYS A 118 28.97 8.80 11.74
CA LYS A 118 30.18 9.27 12.42
C LYS A 118 30.73 8.25 13.41
N ARG A 119 29.87 7.41 14.00
CA ARG A 119 30.27 6.41 15.00
C ARG A 119 30.75 5.09 14.37
N PHE A 120 30.09 4.62 13.33
CA PHE A 120 30.35 3.30 12.75
C PHE A 120 30.65 3.41 11.26
N GLY A 121 29.75 4.03 10.51
CA GLY A 121 29.88 4.17 9.06
C GLY A 121 28.54 4.25 8.34
N VAL A 122 28.62 4.42 7.03
CA VAL A 122 27.45 4.66 6.18
C VAL A 122 26.49 3.46 6.17
N LYS A 123 26.98 2.21 6.31
CA LYS A 123 26.12 1.02 6.28
C LYS A 123 25.14 1.05 7.46
N THR A 124 25.64 1.37 8.66
CA THR A 124 24.81 1.46 9.86
C THR A 124 23.81 2.61 9.77
N ARG A 125 24.22 3.79 9.24
CA ARG A 125 23.30 4.91 9.00
C ARG A 125 22.13 4.49 8.11
N MET A 126 22.42 3.91 6.95
CA MET A 126 21.41 3.53 5.95
C MET A 126 20.47 2.43 6.45
N MET A 127 20.99 1.45 7.19
CA MET A 127 20.17 0.39 7.80
C MET A 127 19.24 0.96 8.86
N ALA A 128 19.77 1.73 9.82
CA ALA A 128 18.98 2.24 10.94
C ALA A 128 17.93 3.27 10.48
N SER A 129 18.28 4.16 9.55
CA SER A 129 17.34 5.11 8.98
C SER A 129 16.23 4.42 8.18
N PHE A 130 16.53 3.32 7.48
CA PHE A 130 15.55 2.54 6.70
C PHE A 130 14.56 1.81 7.61
N VAL A 131 15.09 1.15 8.63
CA VAL A 131 14.30 0.43 9.65
C VAL A 131 13.36 1.40 10.37
N TYR A 132 13.87 2.58 10.73
CA TYR A 132 13.04 3.65 11.30
C TYR A 132 11.98 4.18 10.33
N TRP A 133 12.36 4.40 9.07
CA TRP A 133 11.45 4.90 8.05
C TRP A 133 10.24 3.96 7.90
N ILE A 134 10.46 2.64 7.89
CA ILE A 134 9.38 1.64 7.85
C ILE A 134 8.51 1.73 9.12
N GLN A 135 9.13 1.76 10.30
CA GLN A 135 8.41 1.84 11.58
C GLN A 135 7.46 3.04 11.62
N LEU A 136 7.96 4.23 11.29
CA LEU A 136 7.18 5.47 11.37
C LEU A 136 6.08 5.51 10.31
N LEU A 137 6.34 4.97 9.12
CA LEU A 137 5.37 4.87 8.04
C LEU A 137 4.20 3.95 8.43
N LEU A 138 4.47 2.75 8.98
CA LEU A 138 3.43 1.84 9.49
C LEU A 138 2.64 2.47 10.64
N TYR A 139 3.32 3.10 11.59
CA TYR A 139 2.66 3.77 12.72
C TYR A 139 1.73 4.89 12.24
N SER A 140 2.15 5.69 11.24
CA SER A 140 1.33 6.78 10.71
C SER A 140 -0.02 6.31 10.12
N GLY A 141 -0.06 5.11 9.53
CA GLY A 141 -1.31 4.50 9.05
C GLY A 141 -2.26 4.13 10.19
N VAL A 142 -1.74 3.48 11.25
CA VAL A 142 -2.53 3.11 12.44
C VAL A 142 -3.09 4.35 13.15
N VAL A 143 -2.29 5.42 13.23
CA VAL A 143 -2.71 6.67 13.83
C VAL A 143 -3.85 7.32 13.04
N LEU A 144 -3.80 7.31 11.71
CA LEU A 144 -4.85 7.91 10.88
C LEU A 144 -6.17 7.10 10.91
N TYR A 145 -6.08 5.79 11.17
CA TYR A 145 -7.25 4.93 11.35
C TYR A 145 -8.03 5.24 12.64
N ALA A 146 -7.36 5.54 13.75
CA ALA A 146 -8.03 5.72 15.05
C ALA A 146 -9.10 6.83 15.07
N PRO A 147 -8.86 8.05 14.54
CA PRO A 147 -9.89 9.08 14.42
C PRO A 147 -11.08 8.68 13.54
N SER A 148 -10.85 7.82 12.53
CA SER A 148 -11.91 7.39 11.62
C SER A 148 -12.95 6.50 12.31
N LEU A 149 -12.53 5.71 13.31
CA LEU A 149 -13.42 4.91 14.15
C LEU A 149 -14.35 5.79 15.00
N ALA A 150 -13.81 6.87 15.56
CA ALA A 150 -14.62 7.82 16.33
C ALA A 150 -15.63 8.55 15.44
N LEU A 151 -15.24 8.92 14.22
CA LEU A 151 -16.15 9.57 13.29
C LEU A 151 -17.24 8.62 12.78
N GLU A 152 -16.91 7.36 12.49
CA GLU A 152 -17.87 6.32 12.09
C GLU A 152 -18.94 6.13 13.17
N ALA A 153 -18.52 5.98 14.43
CA ALA A 153 -19.42 5.76 15.56
C ALA A 153 -20.31 6.96 15.91
N THR A 154 -19.96 8.18 15.49
CA THR A 154 -20.69 9.42 15.84
C THR A 154 -21.47 10.08 14.70
N THR A 155 -21.08 9.83 13.45
CA THR A 155 -21.71 10.47 12.27
C THR A 155 -22.34 9.49 11.29
N GLY A 156 -22.00 8.19 11.36
CA GLY A 156 -22.34 7.23 10.32
C GLY A 156 -21.60 7.45 8.98
N ILE A 157 -20.68 8.43 8.90
CA ILE A 157 -19.84 8.63 7.71
C ILE A 157 -18.89 7.43 7.58
N SER A 158 -18.74 6.94 6.35
CA SER A 158 -17.86 5.81 6.07
C SER A 158 -16.42 6.09 6.53
N LYS A 159 -15.78 5.10 7.17
CA LYS A 159 -14.36 5.14 7.57
C LYS A 159 -13.46 5.68 6.45
N THR A 160 -13.74 5.26 5.23
CA THR A 160 -13.00 5.66 4.02
C THR A 160 -13.01 7.17 3.80
N ALA A 161 -14.18 7.81 3.86
CA ALA A 161 -14.27 9.26 3.69
C ALA A 161 -13.54 10.00 4.84
N SER A 162 -13.69 9.51 6.07
CA SER A 162 -13.03 10.05 7.26
C SER A 162 -11.49 10.02 7.15
N ILE A 163 -10.92 8.88 6.76
CA ILE A 163 -9.46 8.72 6.56
C ILE A 163 -8.95 9.69 5.50
N ILE A 164 -9.63 9.80 4.36
CA ILE A 164 -9.21 10.66 3.25
C ILE A 164 -9.24 12.13 3.66
N ILE A 165 -10.33 12.60 4.27
CA ILE A 165 -10.48 14.01 4.68
C ILE A 165 -9.40 14.40 5.69
N ILE A 166 -9.26 13.60 6.76
CA ILE A 166 -8.30 13.89 7.84
C ILE A 166 -6.86 13.83 7.31
N GLY A 167 -6.55 12.81 6.50
CA GLY A 167 -5.23 12.63 5.91
C GLY A 167 -4.83 13.75 4.95
N LEU A 168 -5.73 14.18 4.05
CA LEU A 168 -5.46 15.25 3.10
C LEU A 168 -5.26 16.60 3.79
N VAL A 169 -6.10 16.92 4.78
CA VAL A 169 -5.95 18.16 5.56
C VAL A 169 -4.59 18.15 6.27
N CYS A 170 -4.23 17.05 6.92
CA CYS A 170 -2.95 16.91 7.60
C CYS A 170 -1.75 17.07 6.66
N ALA A 171 -1.77 16.36 5.53
CA ALA A 171 -0.72 16.43 4.52
C ALA A 171 -0.53 17.85 3.99
N PHE A 172 -1.63 18.58 3.79
CA PHE A 172 -1.62 19.94 3.24
C PHE A 172 -0.96 20.95 4.20
N TYR A 173 -1.48 21.12 5.42
CA TYR A 173 -0.95 22.16 6.32
C TYR A 173 0.47 21.82 6.81
N SER A 174 0.79 20.52 6.96
CA SER A 174 2.12 20.08 7.41
C SER A 174 3.19 20.30 6.34
N SER A 175 2.89 20.01 5.07
CA SER A 175 3.79 20.25 3.94
C SER A 175 4.07 21.75 3.75
N ILE A 176 3.08 22.61 4.00
CA ILE A 176 3.21 24.04 3.76
C ILE A 176 3.83 24.77 4.96
N GLY A 177 3.54 24.35 6.20
CA GLY A 177 3.88 25.09 7.43
C GLY A 177 5.27 24.80 8.02
N GLY A 178 5.86 23.63 7.74
CA GLY A 178 7.13 23.20 8.35
C GLY A 178 7.04 23.05 9.89
N ILE A 179 8.17 22.75 10.53
CA ILE A 179 8.17 22.36 11.95
C ILE A 179 7.66 23.46 12.89
N LYS A 180 7.93 24.75 12.59
CA LYS A 180 7.44 25.90 13.41
C LYS A 180 5.91 25.89 13.51
N ALA A 181 5.22 25.71 12.37
CA ALA A 181 3.77 25.65 12.35
C ALA A 181 3.27 24.43 13.12
N VAL A 182 3.88 23.27 12.88
CA VAL A 182 3.54 22.00 13.54
C VAL A 182 3.63 22.12 15.06
N LEU A 183 4.69 22.71 15.60
CA LEU A 183 4.85 22.92 17.05
C LEU A 183 3.77 23.82 17.66
N ILE A 184 3.27 24.82 16.93
CA ILE A 184 2.22 25.72 17.41
C ILE A 184 0.84 25.08 17.28
N THR A 185 0.57 24.37 16.17
CA THR A 185 -0.67 23.59 16.04
C THR A 185 -0.76 22.53 17.12
N ASP A 186 0.35 21.90 17.50
CA ASP A 186 0.40 20.90 18.57
C ASP A 186 -0.03 21.47 19.92
N VAL A 187 0.30 22.71 20.24
CA VAL A 187 -0.14 23.35 21.50
C VAL A 187 -1.65 23.55 21.50
N PHE A 188 -2.20 24.06 20.40
CA PHE A 188 -3.64 24.23 20.24
C PHE A 188 -4.38 22.88 20.32
N GLN A 189 -3.86 21.86 19.63
CA GLN A 189 -4.41 20.51 19.58
C GLN A 189 -4.35 19.83 20.96
N ALA A 190 -3.27 20.01 21.72
CA ALA A 190 -3.15 19.49 23.09
C ALA A 190 -4.25 20.03 24.02
N LEU A 191 -4.58 21.32 23.92
CA LEU A 191 -5.63 21.93 24.73
C LEU A 191 -6.99 21.28 24.47
N LEU A 192 -7.31 21.01 23.20
CA LEU A 192 -8.55 20.33 22.81
C LEU A 192 -8.58 18.87 23.30
N MET A 193 -7.44 18.17 23.26
CA MET A 193 -7.34 16.81 23.81
C MET A 193 -7.64 16.78 25.31
N PHE A 194 -7.03 17.67 26.09
CA PHE A 194 -7.30 17.76 27.53
C PHE A 194 -8.76 18.13 27.80
N ALA A 195 -9.29 19.12 27.07
CA ALA A 195 -10.69 19.52 27.21
C ALA A 195 -11.65 18.34 26.96
N ALA A 196 -11.42 17.56 25.90
CA ALA A 196 -12.23 16.38 25.59
C ALA A 196 -12.24 15.34 26.73
N VAL A 197 -11.08 14.99 27.29
CA VAL A 197 -10.99 14.02 28.39
C VAL A 197 -11.62 14.55 29.67
N PHE A 198 -11.37 15.82 30.04
CA PHE A 198 -11.94 16.40 31.26
C PHE A 198 -13.46 16.53 31.19
N VAL A 199 -14.02 16.88 30.02
CA VAL A 199 -15.48 16.93 29.83
C VAL A 199 -16.11 15.56 30.03
N ILE A 200 -15.51 14.49 29.48
CA ILE A 200 -15.99 13.12 29.68
C ILE A 200 -16.03 12.75 31.17
N ILE A 201 -14.94 13.00 31.89
CA ILE A 201 -14.86 12.70 33.32
C ILE A 201 -15.87 13.53 34.12
N GLY A 202 -16.00 14.83 33.80
CA GLY A 202 -16.93 15.73 34.49
C GLY A 202 -18.38 15.30 34.31
N ILE A 203 -18.79 14.98 33.08
CA ILE A 203 -20.16 14.54 32.79
C ILE A 203 -20.46 13.19 33.45
N ALA A 204 -19.54 12.23 33.35
CA ALA A 204 -19.69 10.94 34.02
C ALA A 204 -19.83 11.09 35.54
N ALA A 205 -19.04 12.00 36.15
CA ALA A 205 -19.16 12.29 37.57
C ALA A 205 -20.53 12.88 37.93
N THR A 206 -21.10 13.75 37.08
CA THR A 206 -22.44 14.30 37.32
C THR A 206 -23.55 13.28 37.14
N GLU A 207 -23.44 12.35 36.19
CA GLU A 207 -24.45 11.30 35.97
C GLU A 207 -24.49 10.27 37.11
N VAL A 208 -23.32 9.90 37.63
CA VAL A 208 -23.18 8.81 38.60
C VAL A 208 -23.25 9.30 40.05
N GLY A 209 -23.11 10.61 40.29
CA GLY A 209 -23.22 11.22 41.63
C GLY A 209 -21.86 11.52 42.30
N GLY A 210 -20.76 11.52 41.55
CA GLY A 210 -19.44 11.93 42.00
C GLY A 210 -18.30 11.04 41.50
N LEU A 211 -17.05 11.51 41.64
CA LEU A 211 -15.85 10.73 41.28
C LEU A 211 -15.65 9.51 42.19
N GLU A 212 -16.06 9.60 43.46
CA GLU A 212 -15.99 8.50 44.42
C GLU A 212 -16.88 7.33 44.01
N GLN A 213 -18.08 7.62 43.51
CA GLN A 213 -19.02 6.59 43.07
C GLN A 213 -18.50 5.85 41.83
N ILE A 214 -17.84 6.54 40.88
CA ILE A 214 -17.16 5.91 39.74
C ILE A 214 -16.11 4.91 40.24
N TRP A 215 -15.31 5.31 41.23
CA TRP A 215 -14.27 4.48 41.81
C TRP A 215 -14.84 3.24 42.51
N GLU A 216 -15.91 3.39 43.30
CA GLU A 216 -16.56 2.27 43.97
C GLU A 216 -17.20 1.28 42.98
N ILE A 217 -17.86 1.76 41.91
CA ILE A 217 -18.39 0.88 40.85
C ILE A 217 -17.26 0.12 40.15
N ALA A 218 -16.15 0.79 39.83
CA ALA A 218 -14.99 0.14 39.23
C ALA A 218 -14.37 -0.92 40.16
N LYS A 219 -14.33 -0.65 41.47
CA LYS A 219 -13.84 -1.58 42.49
C LYS A 219 -14.76 -2.81 42.63
N GLN A 220 -16.07 -2.62 42.67
CA GLN A 220 -17.06 -3.72 42.65
C GLN A 220 -16.94 -4.56 41.38
N GLY A 221 -16.64 -3.92 40.25
CA GLY A 221 -16.33 -4.59 39.00
C GLY A 221 -14.98 -5.29 38.95
N GLN A 222 -14.10 -5.25 39.96
CA GLN A 222 -12.74 -5.78 39.87
C GLN A 222 -11.88 -5.12 38.76
N ARG A 223 -12.17 -3.86 38.38
CA ARG A 223 -11.36 -3.11 37.39
C ARG A 223 -10.18 -2.38 38.06
N ILE A 224 -10.23 -2.20 39.37
CA ILE A 224 -9.14 -1.63 40.16
C ILE A 224 -8.20 -2.77 40.57
N GLU A 225 -7.15 -2.97 39.79
CA GLU A 225 -6.12 -3.98 40.07
C GLU A 225 -4.74 -3.36 39.91
N PHE A 226 -4.04 -3.20 41.04
CA PHE A 226 -2.66 -2.69 41.08
C PHE A 226 -1.65 -3.77 41.46
N ASP A 227 -2.10 -4.96 41.90
CA ASP A 227 -1.23 -5.98 42.53
C ASP A 227 -0.79 -7.12 41.59
N SER A 228 -0.78 -6.89 40.26
CA SER A 228 -0.32 -7.87 39.27
C SER A 228 1.23 -7.94 39.21
N ILE A 229 1.83 -8.62 40.18
CA ILE A 229 3.29 -8.80 40.34
C ILE A 229 3.71 -10.23 39.90
N SER A 230 3.23 -10.69 38.75
CA SER A 230 3.70 -11.95 38.17
C SER A 230 4.96 -11.72 37.31
N PRO A 231 6.03 -12.52 37.46
CA PRO A 231 7.21 -12.47 36.58
C PRO A 231 6.96 -13.19 35.23
N ASP A 232 5.80 -13.79 35.02
CA ASP A 232 5.47 -14.51 33.78
C ASP A 232 5.36 -13.53 32.58
N PRO A 233 6.21 -13.67 31.54
CA PRO A 233 6.19 -12.79 30.38
C PRO A 233 4.99 -13.02 29.44
N THR A 234 4.21 -14.07 29.67
CA THR A 234 3.00 -14.37 28.87
C THR A 234 1.76 -13.62 29.34
N VAL A 235 1.81 -13.04 30.55
CA VAL A 235 0.71 -12.21 31.07
C VAL A 235 0.72 -10.85 30.37
N ARG A 236 -0.47 -10.38 29.95
CA ARG A 236 -0.65 -9.15 29.15
C ARG A 236 0.05 -7.95 29.80
N HIS A 237 -0.33 -7.59 31.02
CA HIS A 237 0.31 -6.54 31.81
C HIS A 237 0.64 -7.03 33.22
N THR A 238 1.83 -6.65 33.67
CA THR A 238 2.39 -6.91 34.99
C THR A 238 3.28 -5.74 35.36
N TRP A 239 3.62 -5.59 36.63
CA TRP A 239 4.61 -4.59 37.05
C TRP A 239 5.92 -4.69 36.26
N TRP A 240 6.43 -5.90 36.05
CA TRP A 240 7.69 -6.13 35.33
C TRP A 240 7.59 -5.77 33.85
N SER A 241 6.52 -6.19 33.18
CA SER A 241 6.32 -5.89 31.76
C SER A 241 6.11 -4.39 31.52
N LEU A 242 5.36 -3.69 32.39
CA LEU A 242 5.12 -2.26 32.24
C LEU A 242 6.32 -1.40 32.64
N ILE A 243 7.05 -1.78 33.69
CA ILE A 243 8.27 -1.05 34.12
C ILE A 243 9.39 -1.25 33.12
N ILE A 244 9.79 -2.50 32.84
CA ILE A 244 10.93 -2.80 31.97
C ILE A 244 10.57 -2.57 30.50
N GLY A 245 9.44 -3.12 30.06
CA GLY A 245 8.94 -2.95 28.69
C GLY A 245 8.58 -1.51 28.38
N GLY A 246 7.89 -0.83 29.29
CA GLY A 246 7.60 0.60 29.17
C GLY A 246 8.86 1.46 29.17
N LEU A 247 9.88 1.12 29.97
CA LEU A 247 11.15 1.85 29.99
C LEU A 247 11.87 1.75 28.65
N CYS A 248 12.05 0.55 28.12
CA CYS A 248 12.69 0.35 26.80
C CYS A 248 11.89 1.03 25.68
N THR A 249 10.55 0.95 25.72
CA THR A 249 9.67 1.61 24.76
C THR A 249 9.81 3.13 24.84
N PHE A 250 9.80 3.68 26.06
CA PHE A 250 9.96 5.12 26.30
C PHE A 250 11.33 5.62 25.84
N LEU A 251 12.42 4.91 26.17
CA LEU A 251 13.76 5.26 25.72
C LEU A 251 13.90 5.19 24.19
N SER A 252 13.22 4.23 23.55
CA SER A 252 13.19 4.15 22.10
C SER A 252 12.50 5.38 21.48
N ILE A 253 11.35 5.76 22.03
CA ILE A 253 10.55 6.89 21.54
C ILE A 253 11.23 8.23 21.84
N TYR A 254 11.64 8.49 23.07
CA TYR A 254 12.18 9.81 23.48
C TYR A 254 13.70 9.94 23.29
N GLY A 255 14.44 8.84 23.33
CA GLY A 255 15.90 8.87 23.29
C GLY A 255 16.49 8.87 21.88
N VAL A 256 15.92 8.07 20.96
CA VAL A 256 16.57 7.77 19.67
C VAL A 256 15.67 7.99 18.44
N ASN A 257 14.37 8.20 18.63
CA ASN A 257 13.44 8.44 17.53
C ASN A 257 13.67 9.83 16.92
N GLN A 258 13.71 9.90 15.58
CA GLN A 258 13.92 11.16 14.87
C GLN A 258 12.91 12.25 15.26
N VAL A 259 11.62 11.93 15.47
CA VAL A 259 10.60 12.94 15.82
C VAL A 259 10.98 13.69 17.10
N GLN A 260 11.38 12.96 18.15
CA GLN A 260 11.69 13.57 19.44
C GLN A 260 13.06 14.25 19.45
N VAL A 261 14.05 13.64 18.79
CA VAL A 261 15.38 14.24 18.64
C VAL A 261 15.27 15.56 17.88
N GLN A 262 14.54 15.58 16.76
CA GLN A 262 14.35 16.78 15.94
C GLN A 262 13.68 17.91 16.73
N ARG A 263 12.60 17.62 17.47
CA ARG A 263 11.89 18.60 18.31
C ARG A 263 12.77 19.15 19.43
N SER A 264 13.55 18.30 20.07
CA SER A 264 14.50 18.69 21.14
C SER A 264 15.63 19.60 20.63
N LEU A 265 15.95 19.56 19.34
CA LEU A 265 16.97 20.42 18.71
C LEU A 265 16.42 21.77 18.23
N THR A 266 15.10 22.03 18.34
CA THR A 266 14.49 23.30 17.92
C THR A 266 14.66 24.45 18.92
N VAL A 267 15.24 24.18 20.09
CA VAL A 267 15.53 25.19 21.12
C VAL A 267 16.98 25.66 21.05
N LYS A 268 17.24 26.87 21.58
CA LYS A 268 18.56 27.52 21.50
C LYS A 268 19.68 26.77 22.23
N ASN A 269 19.39 26.26 23.43
CA ASN A 269 20.40 25.76 24.37
C ASN A 269 20.01 24.39 24.93
N ILE A 270 21.02 23.57 25.27
CA ILE A 270 20.81 22.23 25.87
C ILE A 270 20.00 22.28 27.17
N GLN A 271 20.23 23.29 28.02
CA GLN A 271 19.50 23.46 29.28
C GLN A 271 18.00 23.71 29.02
N ALA A 272 17.66 24.41 27.92
CA ALA A 272 16.27 24.63 27.53
C ALA A 272 15.63 23.32 27.04
N ALA A 273 16.38 22.49 26.29
CA ALA A 273 15.91 21.17 25.86
C ALA A 273 15.68 20.22 27.04
N GLN A 274 16.59 20.22 28.02
CA GLN A 274 16.45 19.44 29.26
C GLN A 274 15.24 19.89 30.09
N LYS A 275 15.01 21.20 30.22
CA LYS A 275 13.82 21.74 30.89
C LYS A 275 12.54 21.36 30.15
N ALA A 276 12.55 21.38 28.80
CA ALA A 276 11.39 20.98 28.00
C ALA A 276 11.05 19.48 28.19
N LEU A 277 12.06 18.61 28.21
CA LEU A 277 11.87 17.18 28.49
C LEU A 277 11.36 16.92 29.91
N TRP A 278 11.93 17.58 30.93
CA TRP A 278 11.42 17.47 32.30
C TRP A 278 9.99 17.98 32.45
N LEU A 279 9.62 19.03 31.71
CA LEU A 279 8.25 19.55 31.68
C LEU A 279 7.29 18.61 30.92
N SER A 280 7.78 17.81 29.96
CA SER A 280 6.96 16.85 29.21
C SER A 280 6.47 15.68 30.07
N TRP A 281 7.25 15.22 31.05
CA TRP A 281 6.87 14.11 31.94
C TRP A 281 5.58 14.34 32.76
N PRO A 282 5.41 15.46 33.50
CA PRO A 282 4.17 15.68 34.25
C PRO A 282 2.97 15.88 33.32
N ILE A 283 3.13 16.57 32.19
CA ILE A 283 2.05 16.73 31.19
C ILE A 283 1.60 15.36 30.66
N LEU A 284 2.56 14.50 30.31
CA LEU A 284 2.31 13.13 29.87
C LEU A 284 1.61 12.30 30.94
N SER A 285 2.07 12.38 32.18
CA SER A 285 1.52 11.61 33.30
C SER A 285 0.08 12.03 33.62
N ILE A 286 -0.21 13.33 33.60
CA ILE A 286 -1.56 13.86 33.79
C ILE A 286 -2.50 13.36 32.69
N LEU A 287 -2.08 13.43 31.42
CA LEU A 287 -2.90 12.95 30.30
C LEU A 287 -3.15 11.43 30.40
N SER A 288 -2.12 10.66 30.74
CA SER A 288 -2.19 9.21 30.92
C SER A 288 -3.18 8.82 32.03
N ILE A 289 -3.03 9.41 33.23
CA ILE A 289 -3.90 9.11 34.38
C ILE A 289 -5.36 9.52 34.11
N THR A 290 -5.59 10.70 33.54
CA THR A 290 -6.94 11.16 33.20
C THR A 290 -7.58 10.29 32.13
N THR A 291 -6.82 9.85 31.12
CA THR A 291 -7.34 8.92 30.11
C THR A 291 -7.69 7.56 30.72
N CYS A 292 -6.84 7.00 31.59
CA CYS A 292 -7.18 5.76 32.33
C CYS A 292 -8.47 5.93 33.15
N PHE A 293 -8.60 7.05 33.87
CA PHE A 293 -9.80 7.36 34.66
C PHE A 293 -11.05 7.52 33.78
N SER A 294 -10.92 8.08 32.57
CA SER A 294 -12.04 8.16 31.62
C SER A 294 -12.56 6.78 31.19
N GLY A 295 -11.70 5.76 31.11
CA GLY A 295 -12.14 4.37 30.88
C GLY A 295 -13.00 3.82 32.02
N LEU A 296 -12.64 4.12 33.27
CA LEU A 296 -13.44 3.78 34.45
C LEU A 296 -14.76 4.56 34.48
N ALA A 297 -14.73 5.82 34.06
CA ALA A 297 -15.92 6.66 33.95
C ALA A 297 -16.92 6.06 32.93
N ILE A 298 -16.45 5.63 31.76
CA ILE A 298 -17.29 4.93 30.76
C ILE A 298 -17.83 3.61 31.33
N TYR A 299 -17.00 2.86 32.07
CA TYR A 299 -17.43 1.62 32.73
C TYR A 299 -18.55 1.84 33.74
N SER A 300 -18.51 2.94 34.51
CA SER A 300 -19.54 3.24 35.50
C SER A 300 -20.95 3.37 34.89
N LYS A 301 -21.06 3.80 33.62
CA LYS A 301 -22.33 3.84 32.87
C LYS A 301 -22.75 2.45 32.37
N TYR A 302 -21.82 1.70 31.77
CA TYR A 302 -22.12 0.44 31.06
C TYR A 302 -21.95 -0.85 31.89
N HIS A 303 -21.63 -0.77 33.19
CA HIS A 303 -21.38 -1.96 34.02
C HIS A 303 -22.53 -2.99 34.03
N ASN A 304 -23.78 -2.54 33.94
CA ASN A 304 -24.99 -3.40 33.92
C ASN A 304 -25.51 -3.73 32.52
N CYS A 305 -25.06 -3.00 31.49
CA CYS A 305 -25.49 -3.17 30.12
C CYS A 305 -24.32 -2.88 29.18
N ASP A 306 -23.54 -3.92 28.88
CA ASP A 306 -22.35 -3.79 28.04
C ASP A 306 -22.71 -3.66 26.54
N PRO A 307 -22.37 -2.54 25.89
CA PRO A 307 -22.68 -2.32 24.47
C PRO A 307 -21.94 -3.27 23.53
N LEU A 308 -20.81 -3.84 23.93
CA LEU A 308 -20.07 -4.82 23.12
C LEU A 308 -20.81 -6.15 23.06
N LEU A 309 -21.31 -6.64 24.20
CA LEU A 309 -22.11 -7.87 24.28
C LEU A 309 -23.48 -7.72 23.60
N GLN A 310 -24.05 -6.52 23.65
CA GLN A 310 -25.30 -6.19 22.97
C GLN A 310 -25.12 -6.04 21.43
N LYS A 311 -23.89 -6.11 20.91
CA LYS A 311 -23.54 -5.84 19.50
C LYS A 311 -23.94 -4.44 19.01
N ARG A 312 -23.98 -3.43 19.89
CA ARG A 312 -24.12 -2.02 19.49
C ARG A 312 -22.82 -1.48 18.87
N ILE A 313 -21.69 -2.04 19.24
CA ILE A 313 -20.35 -1.68 18.73
C ILE A 313 -19.60 -2.92 18.24
N SER A 314 -18.75 -2.75 17.22
CA SER A 314 -17.95 -3.83 16.64
C SER A 314 -16.57 -3.97 17.28
N SER A 315 -16.04 -2.92 17.92
CA SER A 315 -14.73 -2.93 18.58
C SER A 315 -14.76 -2.20 19.93
N PRO A 316 -13.91 -2.61 20.91
CA PRO A 316 -13.77 -1.90 22.18
C PRO A 316 -13.31 -0.45 22.02
N ASP A 317 -12.55 -0.15 20.97
CA ASP A 317 -12.04 1.20 20.68
C ASP A 317 -13.18 2.21 20.34
N MET A 318 -14.40 1.73 20.05
CA MET A 318 -15.60 2.56 19.83
C MET A 318 -16.38 2.91 21.11
N LEU A 319 -15.96 2.42 22.29
CA LEU A 319 -16.66 2.65 23.56
C LEU A 319 -16.77 4.14 23.92
N MET A 320 -15.66 4.87 23.81
CA MET A 320 -15.62 6.28 24.15
C MET A 320 -16.47 7.15 23.20
N PRO A 321 -16.39 6.99 21.86
CA PRO A 321 -17.30 7.65 20.92
C PRO A 321 -18.78 7.35 21.20
N LEU A 322 -19.13 6.08 21.47
CA LEU A 322 -20.51 5.71 21.81
C LEU A 322 -20.98 6.43 23.08
N TYR A 323 -20.16 6.43 24.14
CA TYR A 323 -20.48 7.11 25.39
C TYR A 323 -20.80 8.60 25.18
N VAL A 324 -20.02 9.27 24.34
CA VAL A 324 -20.25 10.69 24.02
C VAL A 324 -21.60 10.89 23.32
N MET A 325 -21.98 10.01 22.39
CA MET A 325 -23.28 10.15 21.71
C MET A 325 -24.46 9.78 22.61
N ASP A 326 -24.33 8.74 23.44
CA ASP A 326 -25.40 8.29 24.34
C ASP A 326 -25.66 9.33 25.46
N THR A 327 -24.63 10.00 25.96
CA THR A 327 -24.76 10.92 27.11
C THR A 327 -24.78 12.41 26.72
N MET A 328 -24.01 12.83 25.70
CA MET A 328 -23.73 14.25 25.46
C MET A 328 -24.45 14.82 24.23
N SER A 329 -25.18 14.01 23.46
CA SER A 329 -25.86 14.45 22.24
C SER A 329 -26.93 15.53 22.47
N THR A 330 -27.44 15.65 23.69
CA THR A 330 -28.43 16.67 24.08
C THR A 330 -27.83 18.07 24.23
N LEU A 331 -26.49 18.17 24.40
CA LEU A 331 -25.77 19.44 24.59
C LEU A 331 -25.04 19.82 23.30
N PRO A 332 -25.57 20.77 22.50
CA PRO A 332 -25.01 21.08 21.19
C PRO A 332 -23.57 21.62 21.30
N GLY A 333 -22.65 21.02 20.54
CA GLY A 333 -21.24 21.43 20.46
C GLY A 333 -20.28 20.60 21.32
N LEU A 334 -20.75 19.87 22.35
CA LEU A 334 -19.89 19.02 23.18
C LEU A 334 -19.42 17.75 22.45
N PRO A 335 -20.29 17.00 21.74
CA PRO A 335 -19.82 15.92 20.86
C PRO A 335 -18.81 16.42 19.82
N GLY A 336 -19.03 17.60 19.24
CA GLY A 336 -18.10 18.24 18.31
C GLY A 336 -16.74 18.56 18.93
N LEU A 337 -16.72 19.04 20.19
CA LEU A 337 -15.48 19.29 20.94
C LEU A 337 -14.69 18.00 21.19
N PHE A 338 -15.37 16.91 21.52
CA PHE A 338 -14.75 15.60 21.70
C PHE A 338 -14.11 15.09 20.40
N ILE A 339 -14.85 15.11 19.29
CA ILE A 339 -14.34 14.71 17.98
C ILE A 339 -13.17 15.60 17.56
N ALA A 340 -13.26 16.91 17.82
CA ALA A 340 -12.16 17.85 17.60
C ALA A 340 -10.92 17.49 18.42
N GLY A 341 -11.07 17.02 19.66
CA GLY A 341 -9.98 16.51 20.50
C GLY A 341 -9.31 15.24 19.96
N ILE A 342 -10.10 14.26 19.49
CA ILE A 342 -9.56 13.04 18.85
C ILE A 342 -8.83 13.37 17.54
N PHE A 343 -9.43 14.23 16.71
CA PHE A 343 -8.82 14.65 15.45
C PHE A 343 -7.52 15.40 15.72
N SER A 344 -7.51 16.28 16.71
CA SER A 344 -6.31 16.98 17.18
C SER A 344 -5.19 16.01 17.56
N ALA A 345 -5.50 14.95 18.30
CA ALA A 345 -4.53 13.93 18.68
C ALA A 345 -3.97 13.14 17.48
N GLY A 346 -4.80 12.83 16.47
CA GLY A 346 -4.36 12.19 15.24
C GLY A 346 -3.49 13.11 14.38
N LEU A 347 -3.94 14.35 14.18
CA LEU A 347 -3.30 15.37 13.35
C LEU A 347 -1.91 15.78 13.87
N SER A 348 -1.75 15.96 15.19
CA SER A 348 -0.45 16.29 15.80
C SER A 348 0.61 15.20 15.54
N THR A 349 0.18 13.94 15.65
CA THR A 349 1.05 12.78 15.48
C THR A 349 1.44 12.57 14.02
N ILE A 350 0.47 12.66 13.10
CA ILE A 350 0.72 12.49 11.66
C ILE A 350 1.60 13.61 11.14
N SER A 351 1.30 14.87 11.48
CA SER A 351 2.10 16.02 11.04
C SER A 351 3.57 15.92 11.50
N ALA A 352 3.80 15.43 12.74
CA ALA A 352 5.13 15.12 13.25
C ALA A 352 5.83 14.02 12.43
N ALA A 353 5.11 12.94 12.12
CA ALA A 353 5.63 11.82 11.34
C ALA A 353 6.02 12.25 9.91
N LEU A 354 5.16 12.99 9.22
CA LEU A 354 5.41 13.47 7.85
C LEU A 354 6.66 14.35 7.76
N ASN A 355 6.83 15.26 8.72
CA ASN A 355 8.00 16.12 8.78
C ASN A 355 9.30 15.33 9.01
N SER A 356 9.27 14.34 9.92
CA SER A 356 10.42 13.48 10.20
C SER A 356 10.78 12.55 9.03
N LEU A 357 9.79 11.95 8.37
CA LEU A 357 9.99 11.12 7.18
C LEU A 357 10.60 11.92 6.02
N ALA A 358 10.12 13.14 5.80
CA ALA A 358 10.68 14.04 4.81
C ALA A 358 12.14 14.43 5.15
N ALA A 359 12.44 14.70 6.42
CA ALA A 359 13.80 15.03 6.87
C ALA A 359 14.77 13.86 6.67
N VAL A 360 14.41 12.67 7.14
CA VAL A 360 15.22 11.44 7.00
C VAL A 360 15.46 11.10 5.53
N THR A 361 14.40 11.15 4.71
CA THR A 361 14.53 10.85 3.27
C THR A 361 15.48 11.81 2.57
N LEU A 362 15.38 13.10 2.87
CA LEU A 362 16.22 14.11 2.23
C LEU A 362 17.68 14.04 2.70
N GLU A 363 17.92 13.97 4.02
CA GLU A 363 19.26 14.03 4.61
C GLU A 363 20.02 12.72 4.50
N ASP A 364 19.36 11.58 4.67
CA ASP A 364 20.01 10.26 4.71
C ASP A 364 20.10 9.60 3.32
N TYR A 365 19.19 9.92 2.40
CA TYR A 365 19.16 9.29 1.07
C TYR A 365 19.45 10.27 -0.05
N MET A 366 18.63 11.31 -0.23
CA MET A 366 18.72 12.16 -1.43
C MET A 366 20.02 12.96 -1.50
N LYS A 367 20.42 13.65 -0.41
CA LYS A 367 21.65 14.45 -0.40
C LYS A 367 22.92 13.60 -0.57
N PRO A 368 23.11 12.46 0.14
CA PRO A 368 24.26 11.60 -0.07
C PRO A 368 24.34 11.05 -1.50
N ILE A 369 23.21 10.62 -2.06
CA ILE A 369 23.14 10.14 -3.45
C ILE A 369 23.54 11.25 -4.42
N TYR A 370 22.96 12.45 -4.29
CA TYR A 370 23.29 13.58 -5.17
C TYR A 370 24.75 14.00 -5.08
N ARG A 371 25.31 14.08 -3.86
CA ARG A 371 26.73 14.41 -3.65
C ARG A 371 27.63 13.36 -4.31
N LYS A 372 27.26 12.08 -4.25
CA LYS A 372 28.02 10.97 -4.86
C LYS A 372 28.01 11.01 -6.39
N TYR A 373 26.88 11.38 -7.01
CA TYR A 373 26.75 11.41 -8.48
C TYR A 373 27.24 12.73 -9.10
N THR A 374 26.86 13.87 -8.54
CA THR A 374 27.09 15.18 -9.15
C THR A 374 28.35 15.87 -8.62
N ARG A 375 28.95 15.37 -7.52
CA ARG A 375 30.05 16.01 -6.75
C ARG A 375 29.79 17.48 -6.34
N ARG A 376 28.55 17.95 -6.44
CA ARG A 376 28.10 19.30 -6.08
C ARG A 376 27.19 19.22 -4.85
N GLU A 377 27.19 20.29 -4.07
CA GLU A 377 26.25 20.42 -2.94
C GLU A 377 24.85 20.79 -3.43
N PHE A 378 23.85 20.35 -2.67
CA PHE A 378 22.45 20.55 -3.01
C PHE A 378 22.06 22.01 -2.81
N SER A 379 21.42 22.63 -3.81
CA SER A 379 20.98 24.03 -3.68
C SER A 379 19.96 24.18 -2.53
N PRO A 380 20.09 25.19 -1.65
CA PRO A 380 19.25 25.34 -0.46
C PRO A 380 17.76 25.56 -0.81
N THR A 381 17.44 26.36 -1.83
CA THR A 381 16.06 26.61 -2.26
C THR A 381 15.38 25.39 -2.90
N ARG A 382 16.13 24.60 -3.67
CA ARG A 382 15.63 23.33 -4.23
C ARG A 382 15.40 22.29 -3.14
N SER A 383 16.29 22.19 -2.16
CA SER A 383 16.16 21.27 -1.02
C SER A 383 14.84 21.48 -0.27
N THR A 384 14.49 22.74 0.00
CA THR A 384 13.25 23.04 0.75
C THR A 384 12.00 22.74 -0.08
N THR A 385 12.04 22.96 -1.40
CA THR A 385 10.90 22.61 -2.27
C THR A 385 10.68 21.09 -2.30
N ILE A 386 11.76 20.31 -2.39
CA ILE A 386 11.71 18.84 -2.37
C ILE A 386 11.19 18.33 -1.02
N ALA A 387 11.65 18.90 0.10
CA ALA A 387 11.18 18.53 1.44
C ALA A 387 9.65 18.66 1.58
N LYS A 388 9.07 19.73 1.03
CA LYS A 388 7.62 19.96 1.04
C LYS A 388 6.87 18.93 0.21
N ILE A 389 7.38 18.64 -0.99
CA ILE A 389 6.82 17.61 -1.86
C ILE A 389 6.87 16.24 -1.17
N LEU A 390 8.01 15.89 -0.55
CA LEU A 390 8.16 14.63 0.20
C LEU A 390 7.16 14.53 1.35
N ALA A 391 7.00 15.59 2.15
CA ALA A 391 6.03 15.59 3.25
C ALA A 391 4.58 15.36 2.75
N PHE A 392 4.21 15.96 1.61
CA PHE A 392 2.91 15.74 1.00
C PHE A 392 2.74 14.31 0.46
N VAL A 393 3.76 13.78 -0.23
CA VAL A 393 3.76 12.40 -0.74
C VAL A 393 3.65 11.38 0.39
N PHE A 394 4.38 11.56 1.49
CA PHE A 394 4.24 10.71 2.66
C PHE A 394 2.85 10.79 3.28
N GLY A 395 2.19 11.95 3.23
CA GLY A 395 0.79 12.09 3.65
C GLY A 395 -0.16 11.21 2.84
N ILE A 396 0.01 11.16 1.52
CA ILE A 396 -0.76 10.27 0.64
C ILE A 396 -0.45 8.80 0.92
N ILE A 397 0.81 8.45 1.16
CA ILE A 397 1.20 7.07 1.52
C ILE A 397 0.60 6.64 2.86
N SER A 398 0.59 7.53 3.87
CA SER A 398 -0.06 7.28 5.16
C SER A 398 -1.56 7.04 5.03
N ILE A 399 -2.25 7.72 4.10
CA ILE A 399 -3.66 7.45 3.77
C ILE A 399 -3.85 6.02 3.25
N ALA A 400 -3.01 5.59 2.31
CA ALA A 400 -3.07 4.22 1.79
C ALA A 400 -2.85 3.16 2.89
N LEU A 401 -1.90 3.40 3.80
CA LEU A 401 -1.60 2.49 4.91
C LEU A 401 -2.67 2.50 6.00
N ALA A 402 -3.45 3.57 6.14
CA ALA A 402 -4.55 3.60 7.10
C ALA A 402 -5.67 2.62 6.74
N PHE A 403 -5.86 2.32 5.45
CA PHE A 403 -6.75 1.23 5.02
C PHE A 403 -6.22 -0.15 5.43
N LEU A 404 -4.90 -0.34 5.43
CA LEU A 404 -4.27 -1.57 5.91
C LEU A 404 -4.39 -1.74 7.43
N ALA A 405 -4.37 -0.63 8.18
CA ALA A 405 -4.47 -0.66 9.63
C ALA A 405 -5.81 -1.23 10.15
N GLN A 406 -6.85 -1.32 9.30
CA GLN A 406 -8.14 -1.92 9.63
C GLN A 406 -8.04 -3.43 9.91
N LEU A 407 -7.00 -4.10 9.38
CA LEU A 407 -6.73 -5.52 9.60
C LEU A 407 -6.05 -5.80 10.95
N LEU A 408 -5.56 -4.76 11.63
CA LEU A 408 -4.91 -4.91 12.92
C LEU A 408 -5.98 -4.88 14.01
N GLY A 409 -5.77 -5.66 15.09
CA GLY A 409 -6.68 -5.72 16.24
C GLY A 409 -6.74 -4.40 17.02
N GLY A 410 -6.81 -4.46 18.35
CA GLY A 410 -6.89 -3.23 19.18
C GLY A 410 -5.81 -2.20 18.82
N VAL A 411 -6.24 -0.96 18.57
CA VAL A 411 -5.38 0.08 17.98
C VAL A 411 -4.16 0.37 18.89
N LEU A 412 -4.36 0.36 20.21
CA LEU A 412 -3.28 0.53 21.20
C LEU A 412 -2.21 -0.56 21.10
N GLN A 413 -2.67 -1.82 21.03
CA GLN A 413 -1.78 -2.98 20.95
C GLN A 413 -0.99 -2.97 19.63
N ALA A 414 -1.64 -2.62 18.52
CA ALA A 414 -0.99 -2.49 17.22
C ALA A 414 0.13 -1.43 17.25
N GLY A 415 -0.16 -0.23 17.77
CA GLY A 415 0.81 0.84 17.89
C GLY A 415 2.02 0.47 18.75
N LEU A 416 1.79 -0.07 19.95
CA LEU A 416 2.87 -0.46 20.87
C LEU A 416 3.69 -1.65 20.34
N THR A 417 3.08 -2.56 19.60
CA THR A 417 3.81 -3.67 18.94
C THR A 417 4.80 -3.15 17.90
N ILE A 418 4.40 -2.16 17.08
CA ILE A 418 5.29 -1.55 16.07
C ILE A 418 6.51 -0.90 16.73
N PHE A 419 6.31 -0.14 17.82
CA PHE A 419 7.42 0.43 18.60
C PHE A 419 8.26 -0.64 19.31
N GLY A 420 7.63 -1.71 19.78
CA GLY A 420 8.33 -2.81 20.45
C GLY A 420 9.31 -3.52 19.51
N VAL A 421 8.79 -3.99 18.36
CA VAL A 421 9.53 -4.80 17.39
C VAL A 421 10.69 -4.05 16.76
N VAL A 422 10.47 -2.78 16.39
CA VAL A 422 11.47 -2.02 15.64
C VAL A 422 12.26 -1.07 16.54
N GLY A 423 11.59 -0.46 17.51
CA GLY A 423 12.20 0.50 18.41
C GLY A 423 13.20 -0.12 19.39
N GLY A 424 12.99 -1.35 19.83
CA GLY A 424 13.94 -2.08 20.71
C GLY A 424 15.32 -2.26 20.06
N PRO A 425 15.41 -2.86 18.86
CA PRO A 425 16.67 -2.98 18.13
C PRO A 425 17.36 -1.64 17.84
N LEU A 426 16.61 -0.61 17.41
CA LEU A 426 17.16 0.72 17.17
C LEU A 426 17.75 1.34 18.46
N LEU A 427 17.05 1.21 19.59
CA LEU A 427 17.59 1.62 20.89
C LEU A 427 18.90 0.88 21.21
N GLY A 428 18.97 -0.42 20.91
CA GLY A 428 20.17 -1.24 21.06
C GLY A 428 21.35 -0.70 20.25
N VAL A 429 21.14 -0.32 18.99
CA VAL A 429 22.17 0.25 18.10
C VAL A 429 22.76 1.55 18.65
N PHE A 430 21.91 2.50 19.03
CA PHE A 430 22.37 3.79 19.56
C PHE A 430 23.05 3.63 20.92
N THR A 431 22.51 2.77 21.79
CA THR A 431 23.10 2.50 23.11
C THR A 431 24.45 1.80 22.98
N LEU A 432 24.62 0.87 22.02
CA LEU A 432 25.92 0.27 21.68
C LEU A 432 26.91 1.35 21.22
N GLY A 433 26.49 2.24 20.32
CA GLY A 433 27.32 3.32 19.79
C GLY A 433 27.80 4.31 20.86
N MET A 434 26.87 4.80 21.69
CA MET A 434 27.14 5.81 22.71
C MET A 434 27.74 5.22 23.99
N GLY A 435 27.47 3.95 24.26
CA GLY A 435 27.80 3.25 25.50
C GLY A 435 29.07 2.40 25.44
N THR A 436 29.62 2.10 24.26
CA THR A 436 30.74 1.15 24.15
C THR A 436 31.79 1.59 23.13
N GLU A 437 33.08 1.50 23.52
CA GLU A 437 34.24 1.73 22.63
C GLU A 437 34.50 0.51 21.72
N SER A 438 34.02 -0.68 22.11
CA SER A 438 34.31 -1.97 21.49
C SER A 438 33.39 -2.35 20.32
N ALA A 439 32.25 -1.71 20.14
CA ALA A 439 31.33 -2.03 19.04
C ALA A 439 31.94 -1.68 17.67
N THR A 440 31.73 -2.56 16.68
CA THR A 440 32.16 -2.44 15.28
C THR A 440 30.96 -2.26 14.34
N GLU A 441 31.16 -1.72 13.14
CA GLU A 441 30.07 -1.52 12.15
C GLU A 441 29.37 -2.84 11.79
N GLU A 442 30.15 -3.86 11.42
CA GLU A 442 29.62 -5.18 11.02
C GLU A 442 28.87 -5.88 12.17
N GLY A 443 29.41 -5.83 13.39
CA GLY A 443 28.77 -6.44 14.56
C GLY A 443 27.41 -5.84 14.89
N VAL A 444 27.26 -4.51 14.72
CA VAL A 444 26.00 -3.79 14.94
C VAL A 444 24.97 -4.11 13.85
N VAL A 445 25.38 -4.16 12.59
CA VAL A 445 24.48 -4.47 11.47
C VAL A 445 23.93 -5.90 11.60
N ILE A 446 24.79 -6.88 11.85
CA ILE A 446 24.39 -8.30 11.96
C ILE A 446 23.46 -8.51 13.17
N SER A 447 23.79 -7.91 14.33
CA SER A 447 22.96 -8.09 15.53
C SER A 447 21.57 -7.46 15.38
N THR A 448 21.49 -6.30 14.73
CA THR A 448 20.22 -5.60 14.47
C THR A 448 19.33 -6.40 13.51
N LEU A 449 19.87 -6.90 12.40
CA LEU A 449 19.12 -7.73 11.45
C LEU A 449 18.61 -9.02 12.09
N THR A 450 19.43 -9.64 12.94
CA THR A 450 19.05 -10.84 13.69
C THR A 450 17.92 -10.54 14.67
N ALA A 451 18.03 -9.45 15.43
CA ALA A 451 17.01 -9.03 16.39
C ALA A 451 15.67 -8.71 15.70
N LEU A 452 15.70 -7.96 14.58
CA LEU A 452 14.51 -7.65 13.80
C LEU A 452 13.85 -8.92 13.27
N THR A 453 14.61 -9.83 12.64
CA THR A 453 14.07 -11.07 12.09
C THR A 453 13.39 -11.92 13.17
N PHE A 454 14.04 -12.05 14.33
CA PHE A 454 13.49 -12.78 15.47
C PHE A 454 12.20 -12.14 16.02
N LEU A 455 12.19 -10.80 16.17
CA LEU A 455 11.03 -10.08 16.68
C LEU A 455 9.86 -10.07 15.70
N PHE A 456 10.10 -9.93 14.39
CA PHE A 456 9.06 -10.05 13.37
C PHE A 456 8.42 -11.43 13.39
N TRP A 457 9.21 -12.49 13.54
CA TRP A 457 8.69 -13.85 13.67
C TRP A 457 7.80 -14.02 14.91
N MET A 458 8.22 -13.50 16.07
CA MET A 458 7.39 -13.55 17.29
C MET A 458 6.14 -12.66 17.19
N ALA A 459 6.27 -11.46 16.63
CA ALA A 459 5.22 -10.44 16.61
C ALA A 459 4.10 -10.67 15.57
N PHE A 460 4.35 -11.47 14.53
CA PHE A 460 3.37 -11.75 13.49
C PHE A 460 3.04 -13.25 13.33
N GLY A 461 3.61 -14.12 14.19
CA GLY A 461 3.28 -15.55 14.22
C GLY A 461 1.82 -15.83 14.64
N GLN A 462 1.21 -16.84 14.02
CA GLN A 462 -0.16 -17.31 14.25
C GLN A 462 -0.16 -18.82 14.59
N PRO A 463 -1.09 -19.33 15.42
CA PRO A 463 -2.21 -18.63 16.08
C PRO A 463 -1.83 -17.96 17.43
N ARG A 464 -2.54 -16.90 17.81
CA ARG A 464 -2.31 -16.14 19.07
C ARG A 464 -3.48 -16.30 20.05
N PRO A 465 -3.20 -16.41 21.37
CA PRO A 465 -4.25 -16.44 22.38
C PRO A 465 -4.94 -15.07 22.49
N MET A 466 -6.26 -15.06 22.57
CA MET A 466 -7.00 -13.85 22.93
C MET A 466 -6.92 -13.69 24.46
N PRO A 467 -6.44 -12.54 24.97
CA PRO A 467 -6.34 -12.33 26.41
C PRO A 467 -7.75 -12.28 27.04
N PRO A 468 -7.95 -12.92 28.20
CA PRO A 468 -9.25 -12.98 28.85
C PRO A 468 -9.71 -11.57 29.25
N MET A 469 -10.95 -11.22 28.89
CA MET A 469 -11.58 -9.96 29.28
C MET A 469 -12.21 -10.08 30.67
N LEU A 470 -12.24 -8.98 31.44
CA LEU A 470 -12.96 -8.94 32.71
C LEU A 470 -14.48 -9.09 32.48
N PRO A 471 -15.21 -9.80 33.35
CA PRO A 471 -16.62 -10.12 33.11
C PRO A 471 -17.50 -8.86 33.13
N THR A 472 -18.37 -8.71 32.13
CA THR A 472 -19.41 -7.67 32.04
C THR A 472 -20.81 -8.31 32.01
N THR A 473 -21.88 -7.52 32.22
CA THR A 473 -23.25 -8.04 32.29
C THR A 473 -24.20 -7.33 31.33
N ILE A 474 -25.28 -8.02 30.95
CA ILE A 474 -26.40 -7.49 30.16
C ILE A 474 -27.71 -7.44 30.98
N LYS A 475 -27.62 -7.63 32.30
CA LYS A 475 -28.80 -7.80 33.17
C LYS A 475 -29.65 -6.53 33.29
N GLY A 476 -29.05 -5.35 33.09
CA GLY A 476 -29.73 -4.07 33.12
C GLY A 476 -30.09 -3.49 31.76
N CYS A 477 -29.99 -4.27 30.67
CA CYS A 477 -30.44 -3.82 29.35
C CYS A 477 -31.97 -3.99 29.21
N ASP A 478 -32.66 -2.99 28.67
CA ASP A 478 -34.08 -3.09 28.29
C ASP A 478 -34.25 -4.09 27.13
N MET A 479 -34.48 -5.36 27.48
CA MET A 479 -34.84 -6.42 26.55
C MET A 479 -36.26 -6.86 26.88
N ASN A 480 -37.16 -6.87 25.90
CA ASN A 480 -38.50 -7.43 26.04
C ASN A 480 -38.43 -8.80 26.73
N ASN A 481 -39.26 -8.96 27.76
CA ASN A 481 -39.17 -9.89 28.91
C ASN A 481 -39.22 -11.41 28.63
N THR A 482 -38.72 -11.91 27.50
CA THR A 482 -38.79 -13.35 27.14
C THR A 482 -37.45 -14.06 27.00
N LEU A 483 -36.31 -13.35 27.09
CA LEU A 483 -34.97 -13.96 26.93
C LEU A 483 -34.12 -13.99 28.21
N THR A 484 -34.73 -13.79 29.39
CA THR A 484 -34.02 -13.70 30.68
C THR A 484 -33.72 -15.05 31.33
N ASN A 485 -34.51 -16.10 31.06
CA ASN A 485 -34.29 -17.41 31.68
C ASN A 485 -33.35 -18.35 30.91
N ALA A 486 -33.12 -18.11 29.62
CA ALA A 486 -32.25 -18.95 28.78
C ALA A 486 -30.77 -18.52 28.80
N THR A 487 -30.48 -17.25 29.08
CA THR A 487 -29.12 -16.67 28.95
C THR A 487 -28.28 -16.78 30.23
N VAL A 488 -28.91 -16.85 31.41
CA VAL A 488 -28.21 -16.97 32.70
C VAL A 488 -27.56 -18.35 32.87
N PHE A 489 -28.15 -19.42 32.32
CA PHE A 489 -27.61 -20.78 32.39
C PHE A 489 -26.43 -21.00 31.42
N VAL A 490 -26.41 -20.28 30.29
CA VAL A 490 -25.31 -20.34 29.31
C VAL A 490 -24.08 -19.56 29.81
N SER A 491 -24.27 -18.45 30.54
CA SER A 491 -23.16 -17.63 31.05
C SER A 491 -22.24 -18.37 32.04
N GLN A 492 -22.80 -19.20 32.94
CA GLN A 492 -22.00 -19.96 33.92
C GLN A 492 -21.25 -21.16 33.29
N ASN A 493 -21.83 -21.80 32.27
CA ASN A 493 -21.14 -22.85 31.53
C ASN A 493 -20.06 -22.28 30.60
N VAL A 494 -20.27 -21.11 30.00
CA VAL A 494 -19.27 -20.44 29.16
C VAL A 494 -18.05 -20.00 29.98
N THR A 495 -18.22 -19.50 31.22
CA THR A 495 -17.07 -19.15 32.09
C THR A 495 -16.25 -20.37 32.53
N ASN A 496 -16.88 -21.52 32.72
CA ASN A 496 -16.18 -22.78 33.03
C ASN A 496 -15.53 -23.41 31.78
N VAL A 497 -16.10 -23.22 30.59
CA VAL A 497 -15.49 -23.67 29.31
C VAL A 497 -14.27 -22.82 28.93
N PHE A 498 -14.30 -21.50 29.12
CA PHE A 498 -13.15 -20.62 28.84
C PHE A 498 -11.99 -20.77 29.83
N LYS A 499 -12.24 -21.29 31.04
CA LYS A 499 -11.17 -21.74 31.96
C LYS A 499 -10.58 -23.11 31.58
N SER A 500 -11.25 -23.88 30.71
CA SER A 500 -10.93 -25.30 30.45
C SER A 500 -10.25 -25.60 29.11
N THR A 501 -10.19 -24.66 28.16
CA THR A 501 -9.41 -24.85 26.92
C THR A 501 -7.97 -24.38 27.13
N GLY A 502 -7.08 -25.34 27.40
CA GLY A 502 -5.73 -25.10 27.89
C GLY A 502 -4.87 -24.13 27.06
N ASP A 503 -4.26 -23.19 27.80
CA ASP A 503 -3.13 -22.33 27.42
C ASP A 503 -1.93 -23.08 26.78
N SER A 504 -1.92 -24.42 26.83
CA SER A 504 -0.87 -25.31 26.30
C SER A 504 -0.96 -25.57 24.79
N SER A 505 -2.03 -25.16 24.11
CA SER A 505 -2.21 -25.38 22.66
C SER A 505 -1.46 -24.38 21.76
N TYR A 506 -0.97 -23.27 22.32
CA TYR A 506 -0.28 -22.20 21.58
C TYR A 506 1.23 -22.27 21.79
N PHE A 507 2.00 -22.01 20.72
CA PHE A 507 3.46 -21.93 20.79
C PHE A 507 3.90 -20.83 21.76
N TYR A 508 4.79 -21.16 22.71
CA TYR A 508 5.13 -20.30 23.85
C TYR A 508 5.56 -18.88 23.46
N LEU A 509 6.37 -18.74 22.40
CA LEU A 509 6.85 -17.42 21.94
C LEU A 509 5.72 -16.51 21.44
N TYR A 510 4.60 -17.06 20.98
CA TYR A 510 3.44 -16.28 20.52
C TYR A 510 2.54 -15.80 21.66
N ARG A 511 2.75 -16.34 22.87
CA ARG A 511 2.03 -15.94 24.09
C ARG A 511 2.69 -14.75 24.80
N ILE A 512 3.93 -14.41 24.45
CA ILE A 512 4.69 -13.32 25.10
C ILE A 512 3.98 -11.97 24.86
N SER A 513 3.79 -11.21 25.94
CA SER A 513 3.20 -9.87 25.87
C SER A 513 4.01 -8.92 25.00
N TYR A 514 3.31 -8.10 24.23
CA TYR A 514 3.90 -7.11 23.31
C TYR A 514 4.82 -6.09 24.02
N MET A 515 4.65 -5.89 25.34
CA MET A 515 5.52 -5.02 26.14
C MET A 515 6.95 -5.57 26.25
N TRP A 516 7.16 -6.89 26.11
CA TRP A 516 8.48 -7.50 26.18
C TRP A 516 9.27 -7.42 24.86
N TYR A 517 8.64 -7.02 23.75
CA TYR A 517 9.33 -6.95 22.45
C TYR A 517 10.47 -5.93 22.43
N ALA A 518 10.26 -4.73 23.00
CA ALA A 518 11.31 -3.71 23.08
C ALA A 518 12.53 -4.16 23.93
N PRO A 519 12.34 -4.67 25.17
CA PRO A 519 13.44 -5.23 25.96
C PRO A 519 14.19 -6.36 25.26
N LEU A 520 13.48 -7.32 24.65
CA LEU A 520 14.10 -8.43 23.94
C LEU A 520 14.93 -7.93 22.75
N GLY A 521 14.40 -7.00 21.96
CA GLY A 521 15.12 -6.40 20.84
C GLY A 521 16.37 -5.64 21.27
N PHE A 522 16.26 -4.86 22.34
CA PHE A 522 17.39 -4.16 22.94
C PHE A 522 18.47 -5.15 23.40
N LEU A 523 18.10 -6.17 24.18
CA LEU A 523 19.03 -7.14 24.74
C LEU A 523 19.73 -7.97 23.66
N ILE A 524 18.97 -8.49 22.69
CA ILE A 524 19.53 -9.27 21.58
C ILE A 524 20.52 -8.40 20.80
N THR A 525 20.12 -7.19 20.42
CA THR A 525 20.99 -6.29 19.64
C THR A 525 22.25 -5.94 20.41
N PHE A 526 22.12 -5.61 21.70
CA PHE A 526 23.23 -5.19 22.57
C PHE A 526 24.22 -6.33 22.83
N ILE A 527 23.75 -7.49 23.29
CA ILE A 527 24.59 -8.63 23.67
C ILE A 527 25.24 -9.24 22.43
N LEU A 528 24.44 -9.54 21.39
CA LEU A 528 24.96 -10.14 20.16
C LEU A 528 25.88 -9.16 19.43
N GLY A 529 25.58 -7.86 19.46
CA GLY A 529 26.42 -6.83 18.87
C GLY A 529 27.81 -6.74 19.53
N LEU A 530 27.89 -6.86 20.85
CA LEU A 530 29.16 -6.94 21.58
C LEU A 530 29.92 -8.22 21.28
N PHE A 531 29.23 -9.36 21.29
CA PHE A 531 29.83 -10.66 21.01
C PHE A 531 30.45 -10.71 19.61
N ILE A 532 29.68 -10.34 18.58
CA ILE A 532 30.15 -10.33 17.19
C ILE A 532 31.27 -9.29 17.00
N SER A 533 31.14 -8.12 17.60
CA SER A 533 32.21 -7.09 17.54
C SER A 533 33.50 -7.55 18.19
N GLY A 534 33.43 -8.31 19.29
CA GLY A 534 34.59 -8.94 19.91
C GLY A 534 35.22 -9.99 18.99
N LEU A 535 34.40 -10.83 18.36
CA LEU A 535 34.86 -11.87 17.43
C LEU A 535 35.55 -11.26 16.20
N PHE A 536 34.98 -10.21 15.60
CA PHE A 536 35.59 -9.51 14.47
C PHE A 536 36.95 -8.88 14.81
N ARG A 537 37.11 -8.34 16.02
CA ARG A 537 38.39 -7.78 16.48
C ARG A 537 39.47 -8.84 16.70
N LEU A 538 39.12 -10.10 16.95
CA LEU A 538 40.09 -11.20 17.00
C LEU A 538 40.67 -11.51 15.61
N PHE A 539 39.90 -11.29 14.55
CA PHE A 539 40.31 -11.60 13.17
C PHE A 539 40.89 -10.40 12.40
N ILE A 540 40.55 -9.16 12.75
CA ILE A 540 41.04 -7.94 12.10
C ILE A 540 41.80 -7.11 13.14
N LYS A 541 43.13 -7.11 13.04
CA LYS A 541 44.03 -6.52 14.05
C LYS A 541 44.29 -5.02 13.89
N ASP A 542 43.80 -4.38 12.84
CA ASP A 542 44.04 -2.97 12.56
C ASP A 542 42.73 -2.21 12.33
N GLN A 543 42.29 -1.44 13.34
CA GLN A 543 41.64 -0.14 13.17
C GLN A 543 41.74 0.65 14.50
N ASN A 544 42.89 1.27 14.74
CA ASN A 544 43.01 2.31 15.78
C ASN A 544 42.66 3.68 15.17
N ASP A 545 41.40 3.86 14.75
CA ASP A 545 40.88 5.20 14.50
C ASP A 545 40.55 5.86 15.84
N LYS A 546 41.22 6.98 16.13
CA LYS A 546 40.93 7.80 17.34
C LYS A 546 39.49 8.36 17.23
N LEU A 547 38.50 7.64 17.75
CA LEU A 547 37.09 8.07 17.80
C LEU A 547 36.93 9.41 18.55
N ASP A 548 36.02 10.27 18.09
CA ASP A 548 35.70 11.54 18.76
C ASP A 548 34.98 11.28 20.11
N PRO A 549 35.53 11.72 21.26
CA PRO A 549 34.89 11.55 22.56
C PRO A 549 33.49 12.18 22.68
N ASN A 550 33.15 13.15 21.82
CA ASN A 550 31.82 13.78 21.82
C ASN A 550 30.68 12.86 21.36
N LEU A 551 31.01 11.72 20.75
CA LEU A 551 30.04 10.72 20.29
C LEU A 551 29.59 9.75 21.40
N PHE A 552 30.18 9.82 22.59
CA PHE A 552 29.89 8.93 23.71
C PHE A 552 29.04 9.60 24.77
N PHE A 553 28.38 8.79 25.61
CA PHE A 553 27.71 9.31 26.79
C PHE A 553 28.67 10.13 27.65
N PRO A 554 28.22 11.22 28.29
CA PRO A 554 29.10 12.15 29.00
C PRO A 554 30.03 11.49 30.02
N VAL A 555 29.58 10.43 30.70
CA VAL A 555 30.36 9.65 31.66
C VAL A 555 31.53 8.93 30.98
N ILE A 556 31.27 8.29 29.84
CA ILE A 556 32.28 7.54 29.08
C ILE A 556 33.23 8.51 28.39
N ALA A 557 32.70 9.59 27.80
CA ALA A 557 33.50 10.66 27.23
C ALA A 557 34.54 11.19 28.25
N ARG A 558 34.11 11.50 29.48
CA ARG A 558 35.03 11.92 30.56
C ARG A 558 36.11 10.88 30.88
N ARG A 559 35.74 9.59 30.91
CA ARG A 559 36.69 8.48 31.14
C ARG A 559 37.71 8.37 30.01
N ILE A 560 37.29 8.54 28.76
CA ILE A 560 38.17 8.57 27.57
C ILE A 560 39.10 9.79 27.63
N TYR A 561 38.59 10.98 27.94
CA TYR A 561 39.40 12.19 28.11
C TYR A 561 40.47 12.00 29.19
N TYR A 562 40.12 11.41 30.34
CA TYR A 562 41.06 11.14 31.42
C TYR A 562 42.14 10.13 31.02
N ARG A 563 41.76 9.04 30.32
CA ARG A 563 42.70 8.03 29.80
C ARG A 563 43.68 8.67 28.81
N ARG A 564 43.19 9.41 27.81
CA ARG A 564 44.01 10.11 26.83
C ARG A 564 44.94 11.15 27.46
N ARG A 565 44.48 11.87 28.50
CA ARG A 565 45.32 12.83 29.22
C ARG A 565 46.43 12.15 30.01
N LYS A 566 46.18 10.95 30.54
CA LYS A 566 47.19 10.12 31.20
C LYS A 566 48.19 9.54 30.19
N ASP A 567 47.72 9.09 29.03
CA ASP A 567 48.58 8.58 27.96
C ASP A 567 49.50 9.69 27.40
N ILE A 568 48.99 10.92 27.22
CA ILE A 568 49.81 12.08 26.82
C ILE A 568 50.84 12.45 27.91
N ALA A 569 50.47 12.39 29.19
CA ALA A 569 51.41 12.65 30.29
C ALA A 569 52.51 11.57 30.42
N ILE A 570 52.23 10.34 29.97
CA ILE A 570 53.19 9.22 29.93
C ILE A 570 54.07 9.30 28.67
N ASP A 571 53.53 9.71 27.52
CA ASP A 571 54.30 9.95 26.29
C ASP A 571 55.25 11.16 26.44
N ASP A 572 54.87 12.22 27.16
CA ASP A 572 55.77 13.34 27.47
C ASP A 572 56.94 12.91 28.38
N THR A 573 56.75 11.92 29.27
CA THR A 573 57.83 11.33 30.07
C THR A 573 58.65 10.29 29.31
N ALA A 574 58.04 9.60 28.34
CA ALA A 574 58.72 8.64 27.48
C ALA A 574 59.50 9.31 26.33
N SER A 575 59.09 10.49 25.87
CA SER A 575 59.76 11.23 24.78
C SER A 575 61.18 11.68 25.15
N TYR A 576 61.44 11.98 26.42
CA TYR A 576 62.81 12.21 26.93
C TYR A 576 63.67 10.93 26.99
N ALA A 577 63.07 9.74 26.94
CA ALA A 577 63.76 8.46 27.02
C ALA A 577 63.91 7.74 25.65
N LEU A 578 63.16 8.16 24.63
CA LEU A 578 63.03 7.42 23.36
C LEU A 578 63.76 8.04 22.15
N GLU A 579 64.57 9.08 22.33
CA GLU A 579 65.42 9.61 21.24
C GLU A 579 66.70 8.77 20.98
N SER A 580 66.98 7.71 21.75
CA SER A 580 68.26 6.97 21.63
C SER A 580 68.21 5.61 20.93
N LYS A 581 67.05 5.11 20.48
CA LYS A 581 66.99 3.73 19.97
C LYS A 581 66.11 3.55 18.74
N TYR A 582 66.82 3.23 17.66
CA TYR A 582 66.39 2.55 16.43
C TYR A 582 65.98 3.41 15.22
N SER A 583 67.04 3.93 14.60
CA SER A 583 67.30 3.78 13.16
C SER A 583 67.41 2.30 12.75
N PHE A 584 67.00 2.00 11.51
CA PHE A 584 67.29 0.79 10.70
C PHE A 584 66.51 -0.51 11.02
N ASN A 585 65.57 -0.94 10.14
CA ASN A 585 65.83 -1.90 9.05
C ASN A 585 64.55 -2.32 8.25
N ASN A 586 64.61 -2.10 6.93
CA ASN A 586 64.28 -2.95 5.77
C ASN A 586 63.07 -3.94 5.70
N THR A 587 62.21 -3.64 4.70
CA THR A 587 61.90 -4.40 3.45
C THR A 587 61.52 -5.90 3.42
N ILE A 588 60.45 -6.17 2.62
CA ILE A 588 60.25 -7.23 1.59
C ILE A 588 59.18 -8.36 1.82
N GLN A 589 58.18 -8.35 0.91
CA GLN A 589 57.43 -9.45 0.24
C GLN A 589 56.41 -10.31 1.03
N LYS A 590 55.40 -10.97 0.43
CA LYS A 590 54.71 -11.02 -0.90
C LYS A 590 53.44 -11.87 -0.69
N ASN A 591 52.41 -11.63 -1.49
CA ASN A 591 51.34 -12.54 -1.94
C ASN A 591 50.84 -13.68 -1.01
N ASP A 592 49.55 -13.63 -0.68
CA ASP A 592 48.61 -14.72 -1.03
C ASP A 592 47.17 -14.17 -1.07
N SER A 593 46.61 -14.07 -2.28
CA SER A 593 45.26 -13.53 -2.52
C SER A 593 44.60 -14.19 -3.72
N VAL A 594 44.61 -15.52 -3.77
CA VAL A 594 43.75 -16.32 -4.65
C VAL A 594 43.54 -17.64 -3.91
N VAL A 595 42.32 -17.91 -3.41
CA VAL A 595 41.73 -19.26 -3.15
C VAL A 595 40.46 -19.21 -2.25
N ILE A 596 40.14 -18.11 -1.55
CA ILE A 596 39.03 -18.16 -0.55
C ILE A 596 37.61 -17.95 -1.15
N LEU A 597 37.46 -17.65 -2.45
CA LEU A 597 36.14 -17.35 -3.05
C LEU A 597 35.35 -18.57 -3.58
N ALA A 598 35.67 -19.80 -3.16
CA ALA A 598 35.01 -21.01 -3.67
C ALA A 598 34.28 -21.87 -2.62
N LYS A 599 34.29 -21.51 -1.33
CA LYS A 599 33.73 -22.37 -0.27
C LYS A 599 32.60 -21.76 0.56
N MET A 600 31.91 -20.75 0.03
CA MET A 600 30.77 -20.10 0.71
C MET A 600 29.49 -20.07 -0.14
N ARG A 601 29.30 -21.07 -1.03
CA ARG A 601 28.13 -21.18 -1.90
C ARG A 601 27.25 -22.41 -1.64
N ARG A 602 27.69 -23.35 -0.79
CA ARG A 602 26.97 -24.62 -0.53
C ARG A 602 26.12 -24.66 0.74
N HIS A 603 26.32 -23.76 1.70
CA HIS A 603 25.50 -23.74 2.93
C HIS A 603 24.30 -22.79 2.89
N LEU A 604 24.27 -21.80 1.99
CA LEU A 604 23.14 -20.90 1.84
C LEU A 604 21.96 -21.55 1.07
N PHE A 605 22.23 -22.61 0.29
CA PHE A 605 21.22 -23.29 -0.53
C PHE A 605 20.46 -24.38 0.24
N VAL A 606 21.05 -24.92 1.32
CA VAL A 606 20.42 -25.94 2.16
C VAL A 606 19.46 -25.32 3.20
N LEU A 607 19.71 -24.07 3.61
CA LEU A 607 18.81 -23.34 4.50
C LEU A 607 17.49 -22.93 3.82
N PHE A 608 17.50 -22.79 2.49
CA PHE A 608 16.31 -22.43 1.70
C PHE A 608 15.38 -23.63 1.44
N LEU A 609 15.92 -24.85 1.44
CA LEU A 609 15.15 -26.08 1.24
C LEU A 609 14.40 -26.52 2.51
N PHE A 610 14.91 -26.22 3.70
CA PHE A 610 14.26 -26.57 4.97
C PHE A 610 13.03 -25.70 5.31
N LEU A 611 12.87 -24.54 4.68
CA LEU A 611 11.69 -23.68 4.87
C LEU A 611 10.49 -24.07 4.00
N SER A 612 10.69 -24.96 3.02
CA SER A 612 9.64 -25.42 2.10
C SER A 612 8.94 -26.72 2.52
N ALA A 613 9.35 -27.31 3.65
CA ALA A 613 8.80 -28.56 4.17
C ALA A 613 8.32 -28.37 5.61
N SER A 614 7.29 -27.54 5.82
CA SER A 614 6.54 -27.51 7.08
C SER A 614 5.14 -26.94 6.84
N SER A 615 4.33 -27.69 6.10
CA SER A 615 2.87 -27.55 6.15
C SER A 615 2.21 -28.84 5.65
N ALA A 616 2.40 -29.92 6.38
CA ALA A 616 1.57 -31.11 6.25
C ALA A 616 1.21 -31.58 7.67
N GLU A 617 -0.11 -31.66 7.92
CA GLU A 617 -0.79 -32.12 9.14
C GLU A 617 -0.64 -31.19 10.38
N GLN A 618 -1.68 -30.82 11.13
CA GLN A 618 -2.84 -31.60 11.56
C GLN A 618 -3.95 -30.65 12.06
N ARG A 619 -5.20 -30.80 11.58
CA ARG A 619 -6.40 -30.25 12.22
C ARG A 619 -7.30 -31.42 12.63
N ARG A 620 -7.44 -31.65 13.93
CA ARG A 620 -8.52 -32.45 14.52
C ARG A 620 -8.92 -31.79 15.83
N SER A 621 -10.16 -31.30 15.91
CA SER A 621 -10.95 -31.32 17.14
C SER A 621 -12.38 -30.81 16.94
N VAL A 622 -13.32 -31.73 17.21
CA VAL A 622 -14.63 -31.59 17.87
C VAL A 622 -15.80 -30.98 17.06
N GLN A 623 -16.75 -31.91 16.81
CA GLN A 623 -17.99 -31.85 16.03
C GLN A 623 -19.10 -30.96 16.61
N SER A 624 -19.84 -30.27 15.73
CA SER A 624 -21.21 -29.78 15.97
C SER A 624 -22.19 -30.26 14.89
N ASN A 625 -23.49 -30.34 15.17
CA ASN A 625 -24.48 -31.02 14.30
C ASN A 625 -24.67 -30.42 12.89
N GLU A 626 -24.20 -29.20 12.59
CA GLU A 626 -24.12 -28.68 11.21
C GLU A 626 -23.01 -29.35 10.39
N GLU A 627 -21.94 -29.82 11.05
CA GLU A 627 -20.88 -30.59 10.39
C GLU A 627 -21.37 -31.95 9.92
N LYS A 628 -22.43 -32.53 10.49
CA LYS A 628 -22.91 -33.85 10.07
C LYS A 628 -23.46 -33.86 8.63
N CYS A 629 -24.20 -32.82 8.22
CA CYS A 629 -24.63 -32.64 6.80
C CYS A 629 -23.45 -32.28 5.90
N ARG A 630 -22.47 -31.50 6.38
CA ARG A 630 -21.23 -31.15 5.64
C ARG A 630 -20.21 -32.29 5.54
N GLU A 631 -20.22 -33.23 6.48
CA GLU A 631 -19.43 -34.47 6.49
C GLU A 631 -20.05 -35.49 5.53
N ASP A 632 -21.39 -35.58 5.47
CA ASP A 632 -22.12 -36.45 4.54
C ASP A 632 -22.16 -35.87 3.11
N HIS A 633 -22.08 -34.54 2.94
CA HIS A 633 -22.03 -33.82 1.66
C HIS A 633 -20.91 -32.76 1.61
N PRO A 634 -19.64 -33.15 1.33
CA PRO A 634 -18.52 -32.21 1.26
C PRO A 634 -18.61 -31.25 0.06
N ILE A 635 -18.29 -29.97 0.30
CA ILE A 635 -18.36 -28.86 -0.69
C ILE A 635 -17.32 -29.01 -1.82
N LEU A 636 -16.11 -29.46 -1.48
CA LEU A 636 -15.10 -29.92 -2.43
C LEU A 636 -15.04 -31.44 -2.35
N VAL A 637 -15.38 -32.12 -3.45
CA VAL A 637 -15.30 -33.58 -3.55
C VAL A 637 -13.85 -34.03 -3.77
N ASN A 638 -13.03 -33.21 -4.41
CA ASN A 638 -11.62 -33.51 -4.72
C ASN A 638 -10.71 -32.38 -4.25
N TYR A 639 -9.56 -32.73 -3.66
CA TYR A 639 -8.50 -31.78 -3.28
C TYR A 639 -7.35 -31.78 -4.28
N PHE A 640 -6.52 -30.73 -4.23
CA PHE A 640 -5.33 -30.60 -5.07
C PHE A 640 -4.37 -31.77 -4.87
N SER A 641 -4.09 -32.51 -5.94
CA SER A 641 -3.19 -33.66 -5.90
C SER A 641 -1.73 -33.23 -6.08
N TRP A 642 -0.79 -34.09 -5.73
CA TRP A 642 0.65 -33.86 -5.97
C TRP A 642 0.96 -33.64 -7.46
N ALA A 643 0.17 -34.27 -8.36
CA ALA A 643 0.29 -34.08 -9.80
C ALA A 643 -0.08 -32.65 -10.20
N ASP A 644 -1.13 -32.08 -9.58
CA ASP A 644 -1.57 -30.70 -9.84
C ASP A 644 -0.51 -29.68 -9.39
N TYR A 645 0.09 -29.89 -8.21
CA TYR A 645 1.23 -29.10 -7.75
C TYR A 645 2.43 -29.20 -8.70
N THR A 646 2.69 -30.39 -9.26
CA THR A 646 3.79 -30.61 -10.21
C THR A 646 3.58 -29.84 -11.50
N VAL A 647 2.35 -29.83 -12.05
CA VAL A 647 2.01 -29.05 -13.26
C VAL A 647 2.19 -27.55 -13.02
N LEU A 648 1.66 -27.04 -11.90
CA LEU A 648 1.79 -25.63 -11.54
C LEU A 648 3.27 -25.23 -11.35
N ALA A 649 4.03 -26.02 -10.58
CA ALA A 649 5.46 -25.78 -10.35
C ALA A 649 6.26 -25.79 -11.65
N THR A 650 5.93 -26.69 -12.59
CA THR A 650 6.59 -26.78 -13.90
C THR A 650 6.35 -25.52 -14.72
N MET A 651 5.12 -24.99 -14.78
CA MET A 651 4.82 -23.75 -15.51
C MET A 651 5.61 -22.56 -14.95
N LEU A 652 5.66 -22.43 -13.62
CA LEU A 652 6.39 -21.34 -12.95
C LEU A 652 7.91 -21.44 -13.17
N LEU A 653 8.45 -22.66 -13.11
CA LEU A 653 9.86 -22.93 -13.34
C LEU A 653 10.24 -22.59 -14.79
N VAL A 654 9.44 -23.01 -15.78
CA VAL A 654 9.68 -22.68 -17.19
C VAL A 654 9.66 -21.16 -17.42
N SER A 655 8.69 -20.44 -16.83
CA SER A 655 8.63 -18.98 -16.91
C SER A 655 9.89 -18.30 -16.34
N CYS A 656 10.39 -18.81 -15.21
CA CYS A 656 11.64 -18.34 -14.59
C CYS A 656 12.88 -18.67 -15.45
N LEU A 657 12.93 -19.87 -16.04
CA LEU A 657 14.02 -20.28 -16.94
C LEU A 657 14.08 -19.41 -18.20
N ILE A 658 12.94 -19.07 -18.81
CA ILE A 658 12.91 -18.17 -19.98
C ILE A 658 13.50 -16.80 -19.58
N GLY A 659 13.10 -16.24 -18.43
CA GLY A 659 13.63 -14.96 -17.95
C GLY A 659 15.13 -14.98 -17.67
N THR A 660 15.62 -16.04 -17.01
CA THR A 660 17.05 -16.20 -16.73
C THR A 660 17.88 -16.45 -17.98
N PHE A 661 17.36 -17.21 -18.95
CA PHE A 661 18.00 -17.43 -20.24
C PHE A 661 18.23 -16.10 -20.97
N TYR A 662 17.20 -15.27 -21.12
CA TYR A 662 17.34 -13.96 -21.74
C TYR A 662 18.14 -12.95 -20.89
N GLY A 663 18.18 -13.11 -19.57
CA GLY A 663 18.96 -12.25 -18.68
C GLY A 663 20.48 -12.55 -18.66
N PHE A 664 20.88 -13.82 -18.79
CA PHE A 664 22.28 -14.25 -18.65
C PHE A 664 22.95 -14.71 -19.96
N PHE A 665 22.21 -15.33 -20.87
CA PHE A 665 22.77 -15.98 -22.07
C PHE A 665 22.48 -15.22 -23.38
N ALA A 666 21.45 -14.38 -23.44
CA ALA A 666 21.26 -13.49 -24.57
C ALA A 666 22.32 -12.38 -24.59
N LYS A 667 22.60 -11.81 -25.78
CA LYS A 667 23.54 -10.67 -25.92
C LYS A 667 23.23 -9.61 -24.85
N LYS A 668 24.24 -9.19 -24.09
CA LYS A 668 24.10 -8.21 -23.00
C LYS A 668 23.35 -6.98 -23.52
N GLN A 669 22.19 -6.71 -22.92
CA GLN A 669 21.44 -5.48 -23.14
C GLN A 669 22.21 -4.36 -22.43
N GLU A 670 23.04 -3.61 -23.17
CA GLU A 670 23.90 -2.57 -22.59
C GLU A 670 23.17 -1.24 -22.43
N THR A 671 22.11 -0.99 -23.20
CA THR A 671 21.34 0.28 -23.19
C THR A 671 19.97 0.14 -22.50
N SER A 672 19.43 1.26 -22.01
CA SER A 672 18.04 1.31 -21.49
C SER A 672 17.01 0.97 -22.57
N GLN A 673 17.23 1.41 -23.81
CA GLN A 673 16.35 1.12 -24.94
C GLN A 673 16.35 -0.38 -25.28
N ASP A 674 17.50 -1.06 -25.22
CA ASP A 674 17.57 -2.51 -25.42
C ASP A 674 16.81 -3.28 -24.34
N PHE A 675 16.90 -2.81 -23.10
CA PHE A 675 16.19 -3.42 -21.97
C PHE A 675 14.68 -3.18 -22.03
N LEU A 676 14.25 -1.95 -22.33
CA LEU A 676 12.84 -1.52 -22.24
C LEU A 676 12.03 -1.80 -23.51
N LEU A 677 12.65 -1.74 -24.69
CA LEU A 677 12.00 -1.93 -25.99
C LEU A 677 12.38 -3.26 -26.66
N GLY A 678 13.35 -3.98 -26.11
CA GLY A 678 13.79 -5.25 -26.69
C GLY A 678 14.51 -5.09 -28.03
N GLY A 679 15.18 -3.95 -28.27
CA GLY A 679 16.01 -3.72 -29.45
C GLY A 679 15.28 -3.91 -30.78
N SER A 680 13.97 -3.68 -30.83
CA SER A 680 13.10 -3.76 -32.03
C SER A 680 13.11 -5.08 -32.82
N THR A 681 13.66 -6.17 -32.29
CA THR A 681 13.94 -7.41 -33.05
C THR A 681 12.96 -8.55 -32.78
N MET A 682 11.77 -8.25 -32.24
CA MET A 682 10.76 -9.28 -31.92
C MET A 682 9.99 -9.71 -33.17
N GLY A 683 9.69 -11.01 -33.26
CA GLY A 683 8.88 -11.58 -34.33
C GLY A 683 7.39 -11.25 -34.17
N THR A 684 6.65 -11.28 -35.28
CA THR A 684 5.21 -10.92 -35.32
C THR A 684 4.33 -11.82 -34.44
N PHE A 685 4.57 -13.13 -34.45
CA PHE A 685 3.76 -14.08 -33.69
C PHE A 685 3.93 -13.95 -32.16
N PRO A 686 5.16 -13.94 -31.60
CA PRO A 686 5.35 -13.67 -30.16
C PRO A 686 4.76 -12.34 -29.72
N THR A 687 4.91 -11.28 -30.51
CA THR A 687 4.31 -9.97 -30.19
C THR A 687 2.78 -10.03 -30.18
N ALA A 688 2.16 -10.73 -31.12
CA ALA A 688 0.69 -10.88 -31.18
C ALA A 688 0.14 -11.64 -29.97
N MET A 689 0.77 -12.77 -29.62
CA MET A 689 0.38 -13.58 -28.46
C MET A 689 0.61 -12.82 -27.15
N SER A 690 1.73 -12.11 -27.03
CA SER A 690 2.04 -11.27 -25.88
C SER A 690 1.07 -10.09 -25.75
N LEU A 691 0.62 -9.50 -26.86
CA LEU A 691 -0.40 -8.45 -26.84
C LEU A 691 -1.74 -8.99 -26.33
N ALA A 692 -2.16 -10.17 -26.81
CA ALA A 692 -3.38 -10.82 -26.32
C ALA A 692 -3.26 -11.17 -24.82
N ALA A 693 -2.14 -11.79 -24.41
CA ALA A 693 -1.89 -12.17 -23.02
C ALA A 693 -1.95 -11.00 -22.03
N SER A 694 -1.52 -9.79 -22.44
CA SER A 694 -1.56 -8.61 -21.58
C SER A 694 -2.94 -8.11 -21.22
N PHE A 695 -3.95 -8.44 -22.02
CA PHE A 695 -5.33 -7.99 -21.82
C PHE A 695 -6.24 -9.11 -21.34
N ILE A 696 -5.75 -10.35 -21.34
CA ILE A 696 -6.46 -11.51 -20.82
C ILE A 696 -5.84 -11.81 -19.48
N THR A 697 -6.42 -11.26 -18.42
CA THR A 697 -5.94 -11.48 -17.07
C THR A 697 -6.77 -12.57 -16.38
N ALA A 698 -6.28 -12.99 -15.21
CA ALA A 698 -7.03 -13.87 -14.34
C ALA A 698 -8.40 -13.28 -13.93
N ILE A 699 -8.52 -11.94 -13.93
CA ILE A 699 -9.75 -11.25 -13.57
C ILE A 699 -10.84 -11.53 -14.60
N GLU A 700 -10.55 -11.38 -15.90
CA GLU A 700 -11.54 -11.66 -16.95
C GLU A 700 -11.79 -13.17 -17.11
N LEU A 701 -10.77 -14.00 -16.82
CA LEU A 701 -10.89 -15.46 -16.84
C LEU A 701 -11.87 -15.99 -15.78
N LEU A 702 -11.86 -15.42 -14.57
CA LEU A 702 -12.77 -15.79 -13.47
C LEU A 702 -14.10 -15.02 -13.54
N GLY A 703 -14.03 -13.75 -13.91
CA GLY A 703 -15.17 -12.83 -13.91
C GLY A 703 -16.12 -13.00 -15.09
N ASN A 704 -15.64 -13.27 -16.31
CA ASN A 704 -16.53 -13.41 -17.47
C ASN A 704 -17.50 -14.61 -17.34
N PRO A 705 -17.07 -15.80 -16.88
CA PRO A 705 -17.99 -16.91 -16.63
C PRO A 705 -18.97 -16.61 -15.49
N ALA A 706 -18.53 -15.90 -14.44
CA ALA A 706 -19.38 -15.50 -13.33
C ALA A 706 -20.45 -14.48 -13.76
N GLU A 707 -20.09 -13.48 -14.57
CA GLU A 707 -21.03 -12.49 -15.13
C GLU A 707 -22.06 -13.19 -16.04
N MET A 708 -21.62 -14.14 -16.87
CA MET A 708 -22.54 -14.95 -17.69
C MET A 708 -23.53 -15.76 -16.84
N TYR A 709 -23.06 -16.33 -15.74
CA TYR A 709 -23.88 -17.12 -14.83
C TYR A 709 -24.97 -16.27 -14.15
N GLY A 710 -24.60 -15.08 -13.65
CA GLY A 710 -25.49 -14.20 -12.88
C GLY A 710 -26.37 -13.25 -13.70
N GLN A 711 -25.85 -12.72 -14.81
CA GLN A 711 -26.45 -11.61 -15.58
C GLN A 711 -26.81 -11.98 -17.03
N GLY A 712 -26.19 -13.05 -17.58
CA GLY A 712 -26.50 -13.58 -18.91
C GLY A 712 -25.57 -13.09 -20.03
N THR A 713 -26.02 -13.23 -21.27
CA THR A 713 -25.18 -13.09 -22.49
C THR A 713 -24.95 -11.66 -22.99
N GLN A 714 -25.48 -10.64 -22.30
CA GLN A 714 -25.42 -9.23 -22.73
C GLN A 714 -23.98 -8.74 -22.92
N PHE A 715 -23.05 -9.14 -22.04
CA PHE A 715 -21.63 -8.76 -22.13
C PHE A 715 -20.88 -9.42 -23.31
N TRP A 716 -21.43 -10.48 -23.92
CA TRP A 716 -20.82 -11.16 -25.08
C TRP A 716 -20.66 -10.20 -26.28
N MET A 717 -21.52 -9.18 -26.39
CA MET A 717 -21.44 -8.16 -27.43
C MET A 717 -20.14 -7.33 -27.43
N THR A 718 -19.31 -7.43 -26.37
CA THR A 718 -17.95 -6.87 -26.34
C THR A 718 -17.06 -7.39 -27.49
N CYS A 719 -17.37 -8.56 -28.06
CA CYS A 719 -16.66 -9.07 -29.23
C CYS A 719 -16.77 -8.15 -30.44
N VAL A 720 -17.90 -7.45 -30.60
CA VAL A 720 -18.07 -6.44 -31.66
C VAL A 720 -17.14 -5.25 -31.42
N SER A 721 -16.97 -4.85 -30.16
CA SER A 721 -16.04 -3.78 -29.77
C SER A 721 -14.60 -4.11 -30.18
N PHE A 722 -14.13 -5.36 -30.02
CA PHE A 722 -12.79 -5.77 -30.50
C PHE A 722 -12.61 -5.58 -32.01
N ILE A 723 -13.63 -5.88 -32.81
CA ILE A 723 -13.60 -5.70 -34.27
C ILE A 723 -13.50 -4.21 -34.63
N LEU A 724 -14.21 -3.34 -33.90
CA LEU A 724 -14.22 -1.89 -34.13
C LEU A 724 -12.91 -1.20 -33.69
N VAL A 725 -12.27 -1.71 -32.63
CA VAL A 725 -11.05 -1.11 -32.07
C VAL A 725 -9.84 -1.25 -32.99
N VAL A 726 -9.70 -2.36 -33.73
CA VAL A 726 -8.52 -2.58 -34.58
C VAL A 726 -8.38 -1.55 -35.70
N PRO A 727 -9.41 -1.24 -36.50
CA PRO A 727 -9.34 -0.16 -37.48
C PRO A 727 -9.01 1.19 -36.85
N ILE A 728 -9.64 1.53 -35.70
CA ILE A 728 -9.41 2.80 -34.99
C ILE A 728 -7.95 2.92 -34.57
N THR A 729 -7.41 1.92 -33.87
CA THR A 729 -6.03 1.91 -33.39
C THR A 729 -5.02 1.90 -34.55
N SER A 730 -5.22 1.03 -35.54
CA SER A 730 -4.25 0.81 -36.62
C SER A 730 -4.13 1.98 -37.60
N THR A 731 -5.21 2.75 -37.80
CA THR A 731 -5.24 3.88 -38.73
C THR A 731 -5.01 5.22 -38.04
N LEU A 732 -5.57 5.43 -36.85
CA LEU A 732 -5.57 6.76 -36.21
C LEU A 732 -4.36 6.99 -35.30
N TYR A 733 -4.01 6.02 -34.46
CA TYR A 733 -3.00 6.21 -33.38
C TYR A 733 -1.65 5.56 -33.71
N LEU A 734 -1.67 4.31 -34.20
CA LEU A 734 -0.46 3.51 -34.44
C LEU A 734 0.58 4.19 -35.34
N PRO A 735 0.22 4.89 -36.45
CA PRO A 735 1.21 5.54 -37.30
C PRO A 735 2.03 6.61 -36.59
N VAL A 736 1.44 7.32 -35.63
CA VAL A 736 2.13 8.37 -34.85
C VAL A 736 3.17 7.74 -33.93
N PHE A 737 2.80 6.69 -33.20
CA PHE A 737 3.74 5.99 -32.31
C PHE A 737 4.90 5.32 -33.05
N MET A 738 4.61 4.65 -34.19
CA MET A 738 5.65 3.98 -34.98
C MET A 738 6.61 4.95 -35.69
N LYS A 739 6.15 6.16 -36.03
CA LYS A 739 7.01 7.23 -36.57
C LYS A 739 7.94 7.81 -35.52
N LEU A 740 7.42 8.13 -34.33
CA LEU A 740 8.18 8.82 -33.28
C LEU A 740 9.08 7.89 -32.46
N ARG A 741 8.74 6.60 -32.34
CA ARG A 741 9.50 5.56 -31.60
C ARG A 741 9.98 6.00 -30.20
N LEU A 742 9.12 6.67 -29.46
CA LEU A 742 9.42 7.17 -28.11
C LEU A 742 9.38 6.04 -27.09
N THR A 743 10.36 5.98 -26.18
CA THR A 743 10.39 4.97 -25.11
C THR A 743 9.19 5.11 -24.16
N SER A 744 8.76 6.34 -23.87
CA SER A 744 7.49 6.64 -23.19
C SER A 744 6.49 7.25 -24.16
N SER A 745 5.28 6.70 -24.22
CA SER A 745 4.20 7.27 -25.03
C SER A 745 3.79 8.67 -24.56
N TYR A 746 3.99 9.00 -23.27
CA TYR A 746 3.65 10.32 -22.72
C TYR A 746 4.61 11.43 -23.14
N GLU A 747 5.79 11.08 -23.66
CA GLU A 747 6.71 12.05 -24.26
C GLU A 747 6.07 12.77 -25.47
N TYR A 748 5.16 12.09 -26.18
CA TYR A 748 4.32 12.73 -27.21
C TYR A 748 3.58 13.97 -26.69
N LEU A 749 3.05 13.93 -25.47
CA LEU A 749 2.31 15.06 -24.89
C LEU A 749 3.22 16.24 -24.53
N HIS A 750 4.52 15.99 -24.31
CA HIS A 750 5.51 17.07 -24.19
C HIS A 750 5.78 17.74 -25.52
N LEU A 751 5.97 16.93 -26.59
CA LEU A 751 6.18 17.43 -27.94
C LEU A 751 4.97 18.21 -28.47
N ARG A 752 3.75 17.73 -28.19
CA ARG A 752 2.51 18.35 -28.67
C ARG A 752 2.04 19.53 -27.81
N PHE A 753 2.22 19.47 -26.49
CA PHE A 753 1.73 20.49 -25.57
C PHE A 753 2.88 21.05 -24.74
N ASN A 754 3.13 20.48 -23.55
CA ASN A 754 4.18 20.95 -22.65
C ASN A 754 4.55 19.87 -21.62
N GLN A 755 5.57 20.18 -20.82
CA GLN A 755 6.06 19.29 -19.77
C GLN A 755 5.00 18.96 -18.70
N HIS A 756 4.08 19.88 -18.42
CA HIS A 756 3.04 19.65 -17.43
C HIS A 756 2.02 18.61 -17.90
N CYS A 757 1.67 18.59 -19.19
CA CYS A 757 0.80 17.56 -19.78
C CYS A 757 1.43 16.16 -19.71
N ARG A 758 2.73 16.07 -20.04
CA ARG A 758 3.51 14.82 -19.92
C ARG A 758 3.49 14.28 -18.49
N LEU A 759 3.81 15.13 -17.51
CA LEU A 759 3.85 14.74 -16.10
C LEU A 759 2.47 14.36 -15.54
N LEU A 760 1.41 15.08 -15.94
CA LEU A 760 0.05 14.76 -15.51
C LEU A 760 -0.38 13.37 -16.01
N ALA A 761 -0.20 13.10 -17.31
CA ALA A 761 -0.62 11.82 -17.89
C ALA A 761 0.21 10.64 -17.37
N SER A 762 1.54 10.81 -17.25
CA SER A 762 2.42 9.75 -16.73
C SER A 762 2.18 9.45 -15.25
N ALA A 763 1.93 10.47 -14.42
CA ALA A 763 1.58 10.29 -13.01
C ALA A 763 0.24 9.55 -12.83
N LEU A 764 -0.78 9.93 -13.62
CA LEU A 764 -2.09 9.27 -13.61
C LEU A 764 -1.99 7.79 -14.00
N TYR A 765 -1.25 7.48 -15.06
CA TYR A 765 -1.03 6.10 -15.49
C TYR A 765 -0.22 5.29 -14.47
N MET A 766 0.84 5.86 -13.87
CA MET A 766 1.61 5.15 -12.84
C MET A 766 0.73 4.77 -11.64
N LEU A 767 -0.13 5.68 -11.17
CA LEU A 767 -1.06 5.41 -10.09
C LEU A 767 -2.06 4.29 -10.47
N GLN A 768 -2.68 4.41 -11.66
CA GLN A 768 -3.62 3.42 -12.19
C GLN A 768 -2.98 2.03 -12.27
N MET A 769 -1.80 1.92 -12.88
CA MET A 769 -1.16 0.63 -13.13
C MET A 769 -0.70 -0.06 -11.85
N VAL A 770 -0.18 0.69 -10.87
CA VAL A 770 0.26 0.13 -9.59
C VAL A 770 -0.92 -0.48 -8.82
N LEU A 771 -2.09 0.17 -8.84
CA LEU A 771 -3.30 -0.37 -8.24
C LEU A 771 -3.83 -1.58 -9.03
N TYR A 772 -3.87 -1.48 -10.36
CA TYR A 772 -4.33 -2.56 -11.23
C TYR A 772 -3.50 -3.84 -11.08
N THR A 773 -2.17 -3.74 -11.01
CA THR A 773 -1.30 -4.91 -10.81
C THR A 773 -1.53 -5.60 -9.46
N SER A 774 -1.89 -4.83 -8.42
CA SER A 774 -2.26 -5.41 -7.12
C SER A 774 -3.54 -6.24 -7.21
N VAL A 775 -4.55 -5.73 -7.93
CA VAL A 775 -5.82 -6.44 -8.18
C VAL A 775 -5.60 -7.69 -9.04
N ALA A 776 -4.79 -7.57 -10.10
CA ALA A 776 -4.53 -8.65 -11.05
C ALA A 776 -3.85 -9.89 -10.44
N VAL A 777 -3.10 -9.74 -9.34
CA VAL A 777 -2.48 -10.86 -8.61
C VAL A 777 -3.36 -11.37 -7.48
N TYR A 778 -4.20 -10.52 -6.89
CA TYR A 778 -5.07 -10.92 -5.79
C TYR A 778 -6.16 -11.91 -6.23
N ALA A 779 -6.87 -11.63 -7.33
CA ALA A 779 -7.93 -12.49 -7.87
C ALA A 779 -7.51 -13.97 -8.06
N PRO A 780 -6.41 -14.27 -8.77
CA PRO A 780 -5.97 -15.65 -8.97
C PRO A 780 -5.46 -16.30 -7.69
N ALA A 781 -4.86 -15.54 -6.78
CA ALA A 781 -4.38 -16.07 -5.52
C ALA A 781 -5.53 -16.43 -4.57
N LEU A 782 -6.62 -15.66 -4.58
CA LEU A 782 -7.85 -15.97 -3.87
C LEU A 782 -8.47 -17.27 -4.43
N ALA A 783 -8.60 -17.38 -5.75
CA ALA A 783 -9.07 -18.60 -6.40
C ALA A 783 -8.19 -19.82 -6.06
N LEU A 784 -6.86 -19.66 -6.04
CA LEU A 784 -5.93 -20.71 -5.63
C LEU A 784 -6.14 -21.11 -4.16
N SER A 785 -6.30 -20.14 -3.27
CA SER A 785 -6.45 -20.38 -1.83
C SER A 785 -7.65 -21.27 -1.54
N HIS A 786 -8.79 -21.00 -2.17
CA HIS A 786 -9.99 -21.81 -2.02
C HIS A 786 -9.86 -23.23 -2.59
N VAL A 787 -9.10 -23.38 -3.68
CA VAL A 787 -8.90 -24.66 -4.36
C VAL A 787 -7.86 -25.56 -3.67
N THR A 788 -6.81 -24.97 -3.12
CA THR A 788 -5.68 -25.69 -2.50
C THR A 788 -5.75 -25.76 -0.98
N GLY A 789 -6.52 -24.88 -0.34
CA GLY A 789 -6.44 -24.61 1.09
C GLY A 789 -5.17 -23.85 1.51
N LEU A 790 -4.33 -23.41 0.55
CA LEU A 790 -3.14 -22.62 0.82
C LEU A 790 -3.54 -21.20 1.26
N ASN A 791 -2.80 -20.60 2.19
CA ASN A 791 -3.08 -19.24 2.61
C ASN A 791 -2.94 -18.26 1.43
N THR A 792 -3.96 -17.41 1.19
CA THR A 792 -3.99 -16.44 0.09
C THR A 792 -2.73 -15.59 0.00
N TYR A 793 -2.16 -15.16 1.13
CA TYR A 793 -0.95 -14.35 1.14
C TYR A 793 0.30 -15.13 0.71
N ILE A 794 0.37 -16.44 1.01
CA ILE A 794 1.46 -17.30 0.53
C ILE A 794 1.37 -17.44 -0.99
N ALA A 795 0.16 -17.64 -1.53
CA ALA A 795 -0.09 -17.69 -2.96
C ALA A 795 0.32 -16.38 -3.65
N VAL A 796 -0.14 -15.22 -3.13
CA VAL A 796 0.25 -13.89 -3.65
C VAL A 796 1.76 -13.70 -3.62
N THR A 797 2.42 -14.04 -2.51
CA THR A 797 3.87 -13.86 -2.35
C THR A 797 4.65 -14.68 -3.37
N LEU A 798 4.25 -15.93 -3.59
CA LEU A 798 4.90 -16.83 -4.55
C LEU A 798 4.85 -16.25 -5.97
N VAL A 799 3.70 -15.72 -6.37
CA VAL A 799 3.51 -15.11 -7.70
C VAL A 799 4.37 -13.87 -7.88
N TYR A 800 4.38 -12.96 -6.89
CA TYR A 800 5.18 -11.75 -6.96
C TYR A 800 6.67 -12.04 -6.99
N VAL A 801 7.16 -12.99 -6.19
CA VAL A 801 8.58 -13.38 -6.20
C VAL A 801 9.00 -13.86 -7.58
N VAL A 802 8.23 -14.76 -8.19
CA VAL A 802 8.51 -15.26 -9.55
C VAL A 802 8.44 -14.12 -10.57
N CYS A 803 7.37 -13.32 -10.54
CA CYS A 803 7.14 -12.24 -11.49
C CYS A 803 8.21 -11.16 -11.45
N ILE A 804 8.55 -10.66 -10.26
CA ILE A 804 9.57 -9.64 -10.06
C ILE A 804 10.92 -10.16 -10.52
N PHE A 805 11.23 -11.43 -10.22
CA PHE A 805 12.50 -12.02 -10.60
C PHE A 805 12.69 -12.09 -12.11
N TYR A 806 11.78 -12.70 -12.87
CA TYR A 806 11.99 -12.84 -14.31
C TYR A 806 11.83 -11.51 -15.07
N ALA A 807 10.89 -10.65 -14.65
CA ALA A 807 10.68 -9.35 -15.29
C ALA A 807 11.88 -8.41 -15.08
N SER A 808 12.45 -8.38 -13.87
CA SER A 808 13.61 -7.53 -13.58
C SER A 808 14.89 -8.03 -14.25
N GLN A 809 15.09 -9.34 -14.44
CA GLN A 809 16.32 -9.85 -15.04
C GLN A 809 16.30 -9.87 -16.57
N GLY A 810 15.17 -10.17 -17.20
CA GLY A 810 15.10 -10.47 -18.63
C GLY A 810 14.73 -9.30 -19.56
N GLY A 811 14.17 -8.20 -19.03
CA GLY A 811 13.71 -7.05 -19.83
C GLY A 811 12.58 -7.40 -20.81
N MET A 812 12.25 -6.48 -21.73
CA MET A 812 11.08 -6.62 -22.60
C MET A 812 11.11 -7.86 -23.51
N LYS A 813 12.30 -8.28 -23.97
CA LYS A 813 12.44 -9.53 -24.77
C LYS A 813 11.98 -10.77 -23.99
N ALA A 814 12.39 -10.86 -22.73
CA ALA A 814 11.99 -11.98 -21.89
C ALA A 814 10.50 -11.95 -21.60
N VAL A 815 9.96 -10.76 -21.29
CA VAL A 815 8.52 -10.56 -21.02
C VAL A 815 7.69 -11.04 -22.21
N ILE A 816 8.00 -10.63 -23.45
CA ILE A 816 7.25 -11.05 -24.63
C ILE A 816 7.30 -12.58 -24.84
N MET A 817 8.44 -13.20 -24.58
CA MET A 817 8.60 -14.66 -24.71
C MET A 817 7.90 -15.43 -23.60
N THR A 818 7.95 -14.96 -22.36
CA THR A 818 7.20 -15.57 -21.25
C THR A 818 5.69 -15.43 -21.49
N ASP A 819 5.23 -14.27 -21.96
CA ASP A 819 3.82 -14.05 -22.27
C ASP A 819 3.34 -14.98 -23.38
N THR A 820 4.17 -15.23 -24.40
CA THR A 820 3.83 -16.14 -25.49
C THR A 820 3.62 -17.58 -24.99
N PHE A 821 4.53 -18.04 -24.12
CA PHE A 821 4.39 -19.35 -23.46
C PHE A 821 3.14 -19.40 -22.56
N GLN A 822 2.93 -18.36 -21.75
CA GLN A 822 1.79 -18.24 -20.85
C GLN A 822 0.45 -18.21 -21.58
N ALA A 823 0.37 -17.51 -22.72
CA ALA A 823 -0.82 -17.48 -23.56
C ALA A 823 -1.17 -18.88 -24.11
N ALA A 824 -0.15 -19.68 -24.47
CA ALA A 824 -0.36 -21.05 -24.92
C ALA A 824 -0.90 -21.95 -23.79
N VAL A 825 -0.35 -21.81 -22.58
CA VAL A 825 -0.83 -22.53 -21.38
C VAL A 825 -2.27 -22.15 -21.05
N LEU A 826 -2.59 -20.86 -21.06
CA LEU A 826 -3.93 -20.32 -20.83
C LEU A 826 -4.95 -20.83 -21.85
N MET A 827 -4.61 -20.77 -23.13
CA MET A 827 -5.50 -21.24 -24.20
C MET A 827 -5.72 -22.74 -24.10
N GLY A 828 -4.66 -23.52 -23.83
CA GLY A 828 -4.77 -24.95 -23.60
C GLY A 828 -5.68 -25.30 -22.42
N SER A 829 -5.57 -24.59 -21.30
CA SER A 829 -6.38 -24.88 -20.12
C SER A 829 -7.87 -24.59 -20.35
N LEU A 830 -8.18 -23.50 -21.04
CA LEU A 830 -9.54 -23.11 -21.41
C LEU A 830 -10.22 -24.11 -22.35
N PHE A 831 -9.52 -24.55 -23.40
CA PHE A 831 -10.06 -25.54 -24.34
C PHE A 831 -10.40 -26.87 -23.65
N LEU A 832 -9.57 -27.30 -22.69
CA LEU A 832 -9.80 -28.53 -21.96
C LEU A 832 -11.02 -28.44 -21.02
N ILE A 833 -11.18 -27.32 -20.31
CA ILE A 833 -12.33 -27.10 -19.40
C ILE A 833 -13.63 -27.08 -20.18
N LEU A 834 -13.66 -26.32 -21.28
CA LEU A 834 -14.85 -26.23 -22.13
C LEU A 834 -15.15 -27.59 -22.79
N GLY A 835 -14.15 -28.26 -23.37
CA GLY A 835 -14.32 -29.53 -24.07
C GLY A 835 -14.87 -30.63 -23.15
N TYR A 836 -14.32 -30.75 -21.95
CA TYR A 836 -14.81 -31.71 -20.95
C TYR A 836 -16.19 -31.31 -20.40
N GLY A 837 -16.39 -30.02 -20.13
CA GLY A 837 -17.67 -29.49 -19.64
C GLY A 837 -18.82 -29.72 -20.60
N LEU A 838 -18.62 -29.47 -21.90
CA LEU A 838 -19.61 -29.73 -22.94
C LEU A 838 -19.92 -31.23 -23.07
N SER A 839 -18.91 -32.09 -23.00
CA SER A 839 -19.10 -33.55 -23.05
C SER A 839 -19.98 -34.03 -21.88
N ARG A 840 -19.74 -33.52 -20.68
CA ARG A 840 -20.46 -33.94 -19.47
C ARG A 840 -21.87 -33.37 -19.36
N ALA A 841 -22.09 -32.16 -19.87
CA ALA A 841 -23.38 -31.47 -19.87
C ALA A 841 -24.33 -31.94 -20.99
N GLY A 842 -23.95 -32.91 -21.82
CA GLY A 842 -24.82 -33.44 -22.89
C GLY A 842 -24.68 -32.75 -24.25
N GLY A 843 -23.60 -31.98 -24.45
CA GLY A 843 -23.27 -31.30 -25.69
C GLY A 843 -23.69 -29.82 -25.74
N ILE A 844 -23.17 -29.09 -26.73
CA ILE A 844 -23.41 -27.63 -26.87
C ILE A 844 -24.87 -27.28 -27.13
N ALA A 845 -25.60 -28.14 -27.86
CA ALA A 845 -27.01 -27.92 -28.17
C ALA A 845 -27.89 -27.98 -26.90
N PHE A 846 -27.60 -28.92 -26.00
CA PHE A 846 -28.33 -29.06 -24.74
C PHE A 846 -28.09 -27.85 -23.82
N VAL A 847 -26.82 -27.48 -23.62
CA VAL A 847 -26.44 -26.30 -22.81
C VAL A 847 -27.08 -25.02 -23.35
N TRP A 848 -27.12 -24.86 -24.67
CA TRP A 848 -27.74 -23.70 -25.32
C TRP A 848 -29.25 -23.65 -25.06
N GLN A 849 -29.94 -24.80 -25.16
CA GLN A 849 -31.38 -24.88 -24.92
C GLN A 849 -31.75 -24.54 -23.48
N GLU A 850 -31.03 -25.06 -22.48
CA GLU A 850 -31.31 -24.75 -21.06
C GLU A 850 -31.08 -23.26 -20.75
N ASN A 851 -30.05 -22.65 -21.32
CA ASN A 851 -29.79 -21.21 -21.13
C ASN A 851 -30.88 -20.35 -21.80
N MET A 852 -31.44 -20.81 -22.93
CA MET A 852 -32.58 -20.17 -23.60
C MET A 852 -33.84 -20.22 -22.73
N GLU A 853 -34.18 -21.40 -22.21
CA GLU A 853 -35.37 -21.61 -21.36
C GLU A 853 -35.31 -20.79 -20.06
N SER A 854 -34.11 -20.53 -19.55
CA SER A 854 -33.89 -19.72 -18.34
C SER A 854 -33.87 -18.20 -18.58
N GLY A 855 -34.02 -17.72 -19.82
CA GLY A 855 -33.98 -16.30 -20.17
C GLY A 855 -32.60 -15.64 -20.03
N ARG A 856 -31.50 -16.42 -20.04
CA ARG A 856 -30.12 -15.89 -19.96
C ARG A 856 -29.54 -15.49 -21.33
N ILE A 857 -30.15 -15.96 -22.41
CA ILE A 857 -29.77 -15.62 -23.79
C ILE A 857 -30.48 -14.33 -24.23
N GLU A 858 -29.80 -13.20 -24.03
CA GLU A 858 -30.23 -11.84 -24.38
C GLU A 858 -29.02 -11.06 -24.92
N PHE A 859 -28.76 -11.18 -26.22
CA PHE A 859 -27.66 -10.44 -26.85
C PHE A 859 -27.96 -8.95 -27.05
N PHE A 860 -29.23 -8.60 -27.29
CA PHE A 860 -29.64 -7.28 -27.77
C PHE A 860 -30.56 -6.55 -26.79
N ASN A 861 -30.04 -6.16 -25.63
CA ASN A 861 -30.75 -5.24 -24.73
C ASN A 861 -30.61 -3.79 -25.25
N MET A 862 -31.63 -3.27 -25.92
CA MET A 862 -31.62 -1.97 -26.62
C MET A 862 -31.99 -0.77 -25.73
N ASP A 863 -32.01 -0.91 -24.40
CA ASP A 863 -32.29 0.20 -23.49
C ASP A 863 -31.18 1.29 -23.55
N PRO A 864 -31.52 2.55 -23.90
CA PRO A 864 -30.54 3.63 -24.04
C PRO A 864 -30.14 4.26 -22.69
N ARG A 865 -30.76 3.88 -21.56
CA ARG A 865 -30.45 4.48 -20.26
C ARG A 865 -29.01 4.17 -19.83
N PRO A 866 -28.18 5.17 -19.51
CA PRO A 866 -26.79 4.95 -19.09
C PRO A 866 -26.66 4.30 -17.70
N THR A 867 -27.77 4.21 -16.96
CA THR A 867 -27.87 3.56 -15.64
C THR A 867 -27.98 2.04 -15.73
N VAL A 868 -28.20 1.48 -16.92
CA VAL A 868 -28.25 0.03 -17.12
C VAL A 868 -26.82 -0.52 -17.15
N ARG A 869 -26.54 -1.53 -16.31
CA ARG A 869 -25.20 -2.14 -16.17
C ARG A 869 -24.63 -2.57 -17.52
N HIS A 870 -25.33 -3.44 -18.26
CA HIS A 870 -24.99 -3.85 -19.62
C HIS A 870 -26.18 -3.68 -20.56
N SER A 871 -26.08 -2.72 -21.47
CA SER A 871 -26.96 -2.61 -22.63
C SER A 871 -26.11 -2.74 -23.89
N PHE A 872 -26.75 -2.99 -25.03
CA PHE A 872 -26.06 -3.00 -26.32
C PHE A 872 -25.22 -1.72 -26.50
N TRP A 873 -25.76 -0.56 -26.09
CA TRP A 873 -25.07 0.73 -26.16
C TRP A 873 -23.88 0.83 -25.20
N SER A 874 -24.03 0.42 -23.93
CA SER A 874 -22.92 0.51 -22.98
C SER A 874 -21.78 -0.46 -23.32
N VAL A 875 -22.11 -1.67 -23.79
CA VAL A 875 -21.13 -2.70 -24.13
C VAL A 875 -20.43 -2.43 -25.47
N VAL A 876 -21.17 -2.03 -26.51
CA VAL A 876 -20.57 -1.79 -27.83
C VAL A 876 -19.88 -0.42 -27.88
N ILE A 877 -20.59 0.67 -27.55
CA ILE A 877 -19.99 2.02 -27.62
C ILE A 877 -19.03 2.25 -26.45
N GLY A 878 -19.51 2.05 -25.21
CA GLY A 878 -18.66 2.21 -24.03
C GLY A 878 -17.47 1.26 -24.05
N GLY A 879 -17.69 -0.01 -24.43
CA GLY A 879 -16.61 -0.98 -24.62
C GLY A 879 -15.62 -0.60 -25.73
N THR A 880 -16.07 -0.01 -26.84
CA THR A 880 -15.14 0.47 -27.90
C THR A 880 -14.20 1.55 -27.35
N PHE A 881 -14.69 2.52 -26.59
CA PHE A 881 -13.84 3.53 -25.94
C PHE A 881 -12.91 2.90 -24.89
N TYR A 882 -13.43 2.00 -24.05
CA TYR A 882 -12.65 1.28 -23.05
C TYR A 882 -11.47 0.51 -23.68
N TRP A 883 -11.74 -0.28 -24.73
CA TRP A 883 -10.71 -1.03 -25.41
C TRP A 883 -9.77 -0.13 -26.21
N THR A 884 -10.26 0.95 -26.82
CA THR A 884 -9.38 1.93 -27.48
C THR A 884 -8.37 2.53 -26.49
N THR A 885 -8.78 2.83 -25.25
CA THR A 885 -7.88 3.21 -24.17
C THR A 885 -6.81 2.13 -23.92
N MET A 886 -7.21 0.86 -23.83
CA MET A 886 -6.27 -0.24 -23.56
C MET A 886 -5.24 -0.45 -24.69
N PHE A 887 -5.61 -0.23 -25.95
CA PHE A 887 -4.69 -0.37 -27.08
C PHE A 887 -3.87 0.90 -27.36
N CYS A 888 -4.41 2.10 -27.13
CA CYS A 888 -3.78 3.36 -27.56
C CYS A 888 -3.07 4.13 -26.44
N SER A 889 -3.65 4.22 -25.23
CA SER A 889 -3.11 5.06 -24.14
C SER A 889 -2.34 4.25 -23.09
N ASN A 890 -2.39 2.92 -23.15
CA ASN A 890 -1.69 2.04 -22.23
C ASN A 890 -0.23 1.84 -22.67
N GLN A 891 0.71 2.24 -21.81
CA GLN A 891 2.15 2.09 -22.05
C GLN A 891 2.55 0.61 -22.27
N ALA A 892 1.90 -0.32 -21.56
CA ALA A 892 1.82 -1.77 -21.83
C ALA A 892 1.99 -2.15 -23.30
N SER A 893 0.98 -1.67 -24.02
CA SER A 893 0.67 -2.04 -25.40
C SER A 893 1.58 -1.29 -26.36
N VAL A 894 1.78 0.01 -26.11
CA VAL A 894 2.61 0.87 -26.96
C VAL A 894 4.05 0.36 -26.99
N GLN A 895 4.61 -0.08 -25.87
CA GLN A 895 5.95 -0.66 -25.86
C GLN A 895 6.08 -1.92 -26.71
N LYS A 896 5.06 -2.79 -26.70
CA LYS A 896 5.06 -4.03 -27.51
C LYS A 896 5.00 -3.73 -29.00
N TYR A 897 4.32 -2.65 -29.41
CA TYR A 897 4.35 -2.18 -30.80
C TYR A 897 5.77 -1.77 -31.22
N LEU A 898 6.48 -1.06 -30.34
CA LEU A 898 7.84 -0.56 -30.58
C LEU A 898 8.91 -1.65 -30.47
N SER A 899 8.57 -2.84 -30.01
CA SER A 899 9.47 -4.01 -30.01
C SER A 899 9.64 -4.66 -31.39
N VAL A 900 8.92 -4.17 -32.40
CA VAL A 900 8.91 -4.69 -33.78
C VAL A 900 9.42 -3.62 -34.76
N GLU A 901 10.15 -4.03 -35.79
CA GLU A 901 10.74 -3.09 -36.76
C GLU A 901 9.69 -2.42 -37.66
N ASN A 902 8.73 -3.18 -38.19
CA ASN A 902 7.85 -2.73 -39.27
C ASN A 902 6.41 -2.50 -38.80
N ILE A 903 5.78 -1.41 -39.25
CA ILE A 903 4.36 -1.11 -38.96
C ILE A 903 3.42 -2.19 -39.51
N SER A 904 3.75 -2.80 -40.66
CA SER A 904 2.96 -3.89 -41.25
C SER A 904 2.92 -5.11 -40.34
N GLN A 905 4.02 -5.42 -39.66
CA GLN A 905 4.06 -6.53 -38.70
C GLN A 905 3.17 -6.23 -37.49
N VAL A 906 3.17 -4.99 -36.97
CA VAL A 906 2.30 -4.60 -35.85
C VAL A 906 0.82 -4.66 -36.24
N ARG A 907 0.45 -4.26 -37.47
CA ARG A 907 -0.93 -4.38 -37.97
C ARG A 907 -1.41 -5.83 -38.00
N ILE A 908 -0.57 -6.75 -38.46
CA ILE A 908 -0.88 -8.19 -38.44
C ILE A 908 -1.01 -8.66 -36.99
N ALA A 909 -0.10 -8.25 -36.10
CA ALA A 909 -0.14 -8.61 -34.70
C ALA A 909 -1.42 -8.13 -33.98
N LEU A 910 -1.92 -6.93 -34.29
CA LEU A 910 -3.19 -6.40 -33.76
C LEU A 910 -4.40 -7.24 -34.17
N TRP A 911 -4.47 -7.63 -35.45
CA TRP A 911 -5.54 -8.50 -35.95
C TRP A 911 -5.50 -9.89 -35.33
N VAL A 912 -4.31 -10.50 -35.26
CA VAL A 912 -4.12 -11.82 -34.63
C VAL A 912 -4.47 -11.77 -33.15
N SER A 913 -4.04 -10.73 -32.44
CA SER A 913 -4.37 -10.52 -31.03
C SER A 913 -5.88 -10.37 -30.83
N SER A 914 -6.55 -9.58 -31.66
CA SER A 914 -8.01 -9.35 -31.55
C SER A 914 -8.82 -10.60 -31.86
N PHE A 915 -8.39 -11.40 -32.84
CA PHE A 915 -8.97 -12.73 -33.07
C PHE A 915 -8.77 -13.64 -31.84
N GLY A 916 -7.58 -13.63 -31.24
CA GLY A 916 -7.29 -14.34 -30.00
C GLY A 916 -8.19 -13.91 -28.82
N MET A 917 -8.41 -12.61 -28.65
CA MET A 917 -9.32 -12.06 -27.65
C MET A 917 -10.76 -12.54 -27.86
N ILE A 918 -11.28 -12.44 -29.09
CA ILE A 918 -12.64 -12.90 -29.44
C ILE A 918 -12.80 -14.40 -29.15
N LEU A 919 -11.81 -15.21 -29.52
CA LEU A 919 -11.81 -16.65 -29.28
C LEU A 919 -11.86 -16.95 -27.78
N ILE A 920 -10.98 -16.34 -26.98
CA ILE A 920 -10.87 -16.60 -25.54
C ILE A 920 -12.11 -16.09 -24.79
N TYR A 921 -12.62 -14.91 -25.12
CA TYR A 921 -13.86 -14.40 -24.52
C TYR A 921 -15.05 -15.29 -24.85
N SER A 922 -15.18 -15.74 -26.10
CA SER A 922 -16.26 -16.65 -26.50
C SER A 922 -16.19 -17.98 -25.74
N ILE A 923 -14.98 -18.52 -25.52
CA ILE A 923 -14.78 -19.73 -24.71
C ILE A 923 -15.17 -19.50 -23.25
N ASN A 924 -14.81 -18.36 -22.65
CA ASN A 924 -15.19 -18.01 -21.28
C ASN A 924 -16.72 -17.87 -21.13
N PHE A 925 -17.38 -17.21 -22.07
CA PHE A 925 -18.84 -17.07 -22.08
C PHE A 925 -19.55 -18.41 -22.27
N LEU A 926 -19.06 -19.28 -23.15
CA LEU A 926 -19.53 -20.65 -23.28
C LEU A 926 -19.34 -21.44 -21.98
N THR A 927 -18.20 -21.27 -21.32
CA THR A 927 -17.92 -21.89 -20.02
C THR A 927 -18.94 -21.43 -18.98
N GLY A 928 -19.28 -20.14 -18.93
CA GLY A 928 -20.32 -19.61 -18.04
C GLY A 928 -21.71 -20.22 -18.27
N MET A 929 -22.08 -20.50 -19.52
CA MET A 929 -23.33 -21.21 -19.83
C MET A 929 -23.31 -22.67 -19.35
N VAL A 930 -22.15 -23.34 -19.43
CA VAL A 930 -21.95 -24.69 -18.88
C VAL A 930 -22.04 -24.68 -17.34
N LEU A 931 -21.48 -23.65 -16.69
CA LEU A 931 -21.60 -23.47 -15.23
C LEU A 931 -23.08 -23.35 -14.83
N TYR A 932 -23.87 -22.57 -15.57
CA TYR A 932 -25.29 -22.44 -15.29
C TYR A 932 -26.05 -23.77 -15.45
N SER A 933 -25.86 -24.47 -16.57
CA SER A 933 -26.46 -25.79 -16.80
C SER A 933 -26.14 -26.80 -15.69
N THR A 934 -24.93 -26.69 -15.10
CA THR A 934 -24.48 -27.56 -14.01
C THR A 934 -25.10 -27.20 -12.65
N TYR A 935 -25.23 -25.91 -12.34
CA TYR A 935 -25.67 -25.43 -11.01
C TYR A 935 -27.11 -24.87 -11.00
N LYS A 936 -27.92 -25.12 -12.03
CA LYS A 936 -29.27 -24.53 -12.15
C LYS A 936 -30.20 -24.82 -10.95
N ASP A 937 -30.07 -26.02 -10.37
CA ASP A 937 -30.96 -26.52 -9.31
C ASP A 937 -30.45 -26.18 -7.91
N CYS A 938 -29.15 -25.90 -7.78
CA CYS A 938 -28.51 -25.53 -6.52
C CYS A 938 -27.43 -24.48 -6.77
N ASP A 939 -27.79 -23.21 -6.59
CA ASP A 939 -26.85 -22.11 -6.72
C ASP A 939 -25.85 -22.08 -5.53
N PRO A 940 -24.54 -22.26 -5.76
CA PRO A 940 -23.55 -22.31 -4.70
C PRO A 940 -23.33 -20.96 -3.99
N LEU A 941 -23.65 -19.84 -4.64
CA LEU A 941 -23.50 -18.51 -4.04
C LEU A 941 -24.57 -18.28 -2.97
N THR A 942 -25.85 -18.45 -3.33
CA THR A 942 -26.97 -18.24 -2.41
C THR A 942 -27.05 -19.33 -1.35
N ALA A 943 -26.56 -20.54 -1.67
CA ALA A 943 -26.37 -21.61 -0.70
C ALA A 943 -25.23 -21.35 0.31
N LYS A 944 -24.51 -20.23 0.21
CA LYS A 944 -23.33 -19.88 1.04
C LYS A 944 -22.21 -20.94 0.99
N TYR A 945 -22.11 -21.68 -0.11
CA TYR A 945 -20.94 -22.54 -0.38
C TYR A 945 -19.75 -21.72 -0.86
N ILE A 946 -20.02 -20.55 -1.46
CA ILE A 946 -19.06 -19.60 -1.99
C ILE A 946 -19.32 -18.22 -1.38
N SER A 947 -18.26 -17.45 -1.14
CA SER A 947 -18.35 -16.06 -0.66
C SER A 947 -18.58 -15.04 -1.78
N ASP A 948 -17.97 -15.27 -2.96
CA ASP A 948 -17.95 -14.33 -4.09
C ASP A 948 -18.27 -15.00 -5.43
N GLN A 949 -18.98 -14.30 -6.32
CA GLN A 949 -19.38 -14.81 -7.65
C GLN A 949 -18.19 -15.30 -8.51
N ASP A 950 -17.02 -14.67 -8.39
CA ASP A 950 -15.81 -15.02 -9.15
C ASP A 950 -15.23 -16.41 -8.79
N GLN A 951 -15.72 -17.07 -7.73
CA GLN A 951 -15.24 -18.37 -7.27
C GLN A 951 -16.00 -19.57 -7.86
N ILE A 952 -17.06 -19.32 -8.64
CA ILE A 952 -17.91 -20.39 -9.21
C ILE A 952 -17.13 -21.27 -10.19
N LEU A 953 -16.29 -20.66 -11.04
CA LEU A 953 -15.47 -21.41 -12.00
C LEU A 953 -14.42 -22.31 -11.29
N PRO A 954 -13.62 -21.81 -10.33
CA PRO A 954 -12.74 -22.66 -9.52
C PRO A 954 -13.45 -23.82 -8.83
N LEU A 955 -14.64 -23.58 -8.26
CA LEU A 955 -15.44 -24.64 -7.63
C LEU A 955 -15.83 -25.72 -8.63
N TYR A 956 -16.32 -25.31 -9.81
CA TYR A 956 -16.66 -26.22 -10.90
C TYR A 956 -15.47 -27.10 -11.31
N VAL A 957 -14.30 -26.50 -11.51
CA VAL A 957 -13.10 -27.25 -11.91
C VAL A 957 -12.73 -28.28 -10.85
N MET A 958 -12.80 -27.95 -9.57
CA MET A 958 -12.45 -28.91 -8.52
C MET A 958 -13.45 -30.06 -8.39
N ASN A 959 -14.74 -29.77 -8.46
CA ASN A 959 -15.77 -30.78 -8.30
C ASN A 959 -15.89 -31.71 -9.51
N ILE A 960 -15.68 -31.21 -10.73
CA ILE A 960 -15.93 -31.97 -11.96
C ILE A 960 -14.64 -32.47 -12.61
N LEU A 961 -13.61 -31.62 -12.70
CA LEU A 961 -12.31 -31.97 -13.32
C LEU A 961 -11.30 -32.53 -12.32
N GLY A 962 -11.53 -32.40 -11.01
CA GLY A 962 -10.62 -32.89 -9.96
C GLY A 962 -10.44 -34.42 -9.93
N SER A 963 -11.32 -35.18 -10.60
CA SER A 963 -11.16 -36.64 -10.78
C SER A 963 -9.99 -36.99 -11.72
N LEU A 964 -9.59 -36.08 -12.60
CA LEU A 964 -8.49 -36.25 -13.55
C LEU A 964 -7.21 -35.65 -12.99
N ARG A 965 -6.25 -36.52 -12.61
CA ARG A 965 -4.96 -36.12 -12.03
C ARG A 965 -4.20 -35.15 -12.96
N GLY A 966 -3.83 -33.97 -12.48
CA GLY A 966 -3.06 -32.96 -13.21
C GLY A 966 -3.90 -31.89 -13.93
N MET A 967 -5.21 -32.11 -14.11
CA MET A 967 -6.07 -31.21 -14.89
C MET A 967 -6.46 -29.95 -14.13
N SER A 968 -6.75 -30.05 -12.84
CA SER A 968 -7.00 -28.88 -11.98
C SER A 968 -5.71 -28.07 -11.83
N GLY A 969 -4.55 -28.72 -11.75
CA GLY A 969 -3.25 -28.06 -11.80
C GLY A 969 -2.99 -27.29 -13.08
N PHE A 970 -3.43 -27.81 -14.23
CA PHE A 970 -3.29 -27.13 -15.52
C PHE A 970 -4.23 -25.92 -15.67
N PHE A 971 -5.46 -26.01 -15.16
CA PHE A 971 -6.35 -24.85 -15.06
C PHE A 971 -5.73 -23.72 -14.22
N VAL A 972 -5.27 -24.07 -13.02
CA VAL A 972 -4.62 -23.13 -12.12
C VAL A 972 -3.36 -22.53 -12.76
N ALA A 973 -2.57 -23.34 -13.47
CA ALA A 973 -1.44 -22.85 -14.25
C ALA A 973 -1.90 -21.84 -15.33
N GLY A 974 -3.02 -22.06 -16.01
CA GLY A 974 -3.61 -21.08 -16.94
C GLY A 974 -4.01 -19.77 -16.28
N ILE A 975 -4.65 -19.81 -15.10
CA ILE A 975 -4.99 -18.61 -14.32
C ILE A 975 -3.74 -17.82 -13.94
N PHE A 976 -2.69 -18.48 -13.43
CA PHE A 976 -1.45 -17.80 -13.09
C PHE A 976 -0.69 -17.28 -14.31
N ALA A 977 -0.75 -18.00 -15.43
CA ALA A 977 -0.15 -17.56 -16.69
C ALA A 977 -0.75 -16.22 -17.15
N ALA A 978 -2.08 -16.07 -17.07
CA ALA A 978 -2.78 -14.83 -17.39
C ALA A 978 -2.36 -13.65 -16.48
N SER A 979 -2.21 -13.89 -15.17
CA SER A 979 -1.80 -12.87 -14.20
C SER A 979 -0.33 -12.45 -14.37
N LEU A 980 0.58 -13.43 -14.50
CA LEU A 980 2.03 -13.19 -14.56
C LEU A 980 2.42 -12.30 -15.74
N GLY A 981 1.89 -12.53 -16.93
CA GLY A 981 2.25 -11.76 -18.12
C GLY A 981 1.79 -10.30 -18.04
N THR A 982 0.62 -10.08 -17.45
CA THR A 982 0.07 -8.74 -17.21
C THR A 982 0.96 -7.94 -16.24
N VAL A 983 1.35 -8.56 -15.13
CA VAL A 983 2.18 -7.89 -14.10
C VAL A 983 3.58 -7.62 -14.62
N ALA A 984 4.20 -8.57 -15.31
CA ALA A 984 5.55 -8.37 -15.87
C ALA A 984 5.58 -7.23 -16.90
N SER A 985 4.59 -7.17 -17.78
CA SER A 985 4.43 -6.08 -18.76
C SER A 985 4.23 -4.73 -18.07
N ALA A 986 3.41 -4.69 -17.02
CA ALA A 986 3.17 -3.47 -16.24
C ALA A 986 4.43 -2.99 -15.50
N LEU A 987 5.20 -3.88 -14.87
CA LEU A 987 6.46 -3.53 -14.20
C LEU A 987 7.48 -2.94 -15.16
N ASN A 988 7.60 -3.50 -16.37
CA ASN A 988 8.49 -2.96 -17.39
C ASN A 988 8.03 -1.57 -17.89
N SER A 989 6.72 -1.36 -18.04
CA SER A 989 6.15 -0.05 -18.37
C SER A 989 6.38 1.01 -17.29
N LEU A 990 6.18 0.65 -16.03
CA LEU A 990 6.43 1.53 -14.88
C LEU A 990 7.92 1.91 -14.80
N ALA A 991 8.82 0.97 -15.10
CA ALA A 991 10.24 1.24 -15.19
C ALA A 991 10.59 2.23 -16.31
N ALA A 992 10.01 2.08 -17.50
CA ALA A 992 10.24 3.00 -18.61
C ALA A 992 9.75 4.43 -18.34
N ILE A 993 8.53 4.57 -17.82
CA ILE A 993 7.93 5.86 -17.48
C ILE A 993 8.76 6.57 -16.41
N THR A 994 9.23 5.83 -15.40
CA THR A 994 10.06 6.41 -14.36
C THR A 994 11.42 6.89 -14.90
N CYS A 995 12.04 6.11 -15.79
CA CYS A 995 13.30 6.52 -16.42
C CYS A 995 13.14 7.77 -17.29
N GLU A 996 12.15 7.81 -18.18
CA GLU A 996 12.02 8.89 -19.17
C GLU A 996 11.21 10.08 -18.65
N ASP A 997 10.07 9.85 -18.00
CA ASP A 997 9.16 10.94 -17.61
C ASP A 997 9.53 11.55 -16.26
N ILE A 998 10.03 10.74 -15.33
CA ILE A 998 10.41 11.21 -13.99
C ILE A 998 11.89 11.57 -13.93
N PHE A 999 12.82 10.65 -14.20
CA PHE A 999 14.25 10.95 -14.07
C PHE A 999 14.74 11.94 -15.12
N ARG A 1000 14.47 11.67 -16.40
CA ARG A 1000 14.87 12.57 -17.48
C ARG A 1000 13.94 13.78 -17.60
N GLY A 1001 12.64 13.57 -17.54
CA GLY A 1001 11.64 14.64 -17.65
C GLY A 1001 11.59 15.59 -16.43
N LEU A 1002 11.30 15.08 -15.23
CA LEU A 1002 11.12 15.92 -14.03
C LEU A 1002 12.45 16.38 -13.44
N PHE A 1003 13.42 15.46 -13.29
CA PHE A 1003 14.67 15.75 -12.60
C PHE A 1003 15.84 16.14 -13.51
N GLN A 1004 15.69 16.05 -14.84
CA GLN A 1004 16.75 16.33 -15.82
C GLN A 1004 18.05 15.57 -15.53
N ILE A 1005 17.93 14.33 -15.05
CA ILE A 1005 19.05 13.45 -14.78
C ILE A 1005 19.33 12.65 -16.04
N ASP A 1006 20.44 12.97 -16.73
CA ASP A 1006 20.92 12.16 -17.86
C ASP A 1006 21.52 10.86 -17.34
N LEU A 1007 20.81 9.75 -17.57
CA LEU A 1007 21.27 8.41 -17.21
C LEU A 1007 22.36 7.97 -18.19
N PRO A 1008 23.56 7.58 -17.73
CA PRO A 1008 24.58 7.03 -18.60
C PRO A 1008 24.04 5.78 -19.32
N ALA A 1009 24.16 5.72 -20.64
CA ALA A 1009 23.59 4.65 -21.46
C ALA A 1009 24.00 3.25 -20.95
N SER A 1010 25.25 3.08 -20.50
CA SER A 1010 25.80 1.83 -19.96
C SER A 1010 25.22 1.38 -18.61
N LYS A 1011 24.52 2.26 -17.88
CA LYS A 1011 23.91 1.96 -16.58
C LYS A 1011 22.38 1.98 -16.61
N GLY A 1012 21.77 2.41 -17.72
CA GLY A 1012 20.31 2.53 -17.86
C GLY A 1012 19.57 1.23 -17.54
N ALA A 1013 20.08 0.09 -18.00
CA ALA A 1013 19.50 -1.22 -17.69
C ALA A 1013 19.47 -1.48 -16.17
N ILE A 1014 20.55 -1.19 -15.44
CA ILE A 1014 20.64 -1.43 -13.99
C ILE A 1014 19.57 -0.62 -13.24
N TYR A 1015 19.35 0.64 -13.61
CA TYR A 1015 18.31 1.47 -13.00
C TYR A 1015 16.91 0.91 -13.27
N ALA A 1016 16.62 0.52 -14.52
CA ALA A 1016 15.34 -0.07 -14.88
C ALA A 1016 15.04 -1.35 -14.08
N ARG A 1017 16.05 -2.18 -13.78
CA ARG A 1017 15.90 -3.37 -12.91
C ARG A 1017 15.48 -3.00 -11.49
N TRP A 1018 16.18 -2.05 -10.86
CA TRP A 1018 15.86 -1.62 -9.50
C TRP A 1018 14.49 -0.96 -9.40
N ILE A 1019 14.11 -0.18 -10.42
CA ILE A 1019 12.78 0.43 -10.48
C ILE A 1019 11.69 -0.64 -10.61
N SER A 1020 11.91 -1.67 -11.44
CA SER A 1020 10.97 -2.78 -11.59
C SER A 1020 10.77 -3.53 -10.27
N ILE A 1021 11.85 -3.76 -9.50
CA ILE A 1021 11.78 -4.37 -8.16
C ILE A 1021 11.00 -3.46 -7.20
N PHE A 1022 11.24 -2.15 -7.22
CA PHE A 1022 10.54 -1.18 -6.38
C PHE A 1022 9.03 -1.19 -6.63
N PHE A 1023 8.59 -1.09 -7.88
CA PHE A 1023 7.16 -1.13 -8.21
C PHE A 1023 6.53 -2.50 -7.95
N GLY A 1024 7.30 -3.59 -8.10
CA GLY A 1024 6.86 -4.93 -7.70
C GLY A 1024 6.57 -5.03 -6.20
N ALA A 1025 7.48 -4.52 -5.37
CA ALA A 1025 7.30 -4.49 -3.92
C ALA A 1025 6.16 -3.54 -3.49
N LEU A 1026 6.03 -2.38 -4.15
CA LEU A 1026 4.95 -1.44 -3.91
C LEU A 1026 3.59 -2.04 -4.24
N SER A 1027 3.47 -2.71 -5.39
CA SER A 1027 2.22 -3.36 -5.80
C SER A 1027 1.86 -4.55 -4.90
N PHE A 1028 2.84 -5.32 -4.43
CA PHE A 1028 2.63 -6.35 -3.41
C PHE A 1028 2.04 -5.77 -2.10
N ALA A 1029 2.57 -4.64 -1.61
CA ALA A 1029 2.06 -3.98 -0.40
C ALA A 1029 0.62 -3.47 -0.56
N LEU A 1030 0.21 -3.10 -1.78
CA LEU A 1030 -1.14 -2.64 -2.07
C LEU A 1030 -2.16 -3.77 -2.20
N VAL A 1031 -1.74 -5.04 -2.32
CA VAL A 1031 -2.67 -6.20 -2.33
C VAL A 1031 -3.54 -6.22 -1.08
N PHE A 1032 -2.97 -5.87 0.08
CA PHE A 1032 -3.73 -5.84 1.34
C PHE A 1032 -4.77 -4.73 1.41
N VAL A 1033 -4.63 -3.67 0.60
CA VAL A 1033 -5.65 -2.62 0.45
C VAL A 1033 -6.76 -3.10 -0.49
N VAL A 1034 -6.38 -3.76 -1.59
CA VAL A 1034 -7.30 -4.27 -2.60
C VAL A 1034 -8.26 -5.32 -2.04
N GLU A 1035 -7.81 -6.15 -1.10
CA GLU A 1035 -8.65 -7.14 -0.42
C GLU A 1035 -9.92 -6.54 0.21
N GLN A 1036 -9.90 -5.25 0.57
CA GLN A 1036 -11.03 -4.56 1.17
C GLN A 1036 -12.00 -3.95 0.14
N LEU A 1037 -11.68 -3.97 -1.16
CA LEU A 1037 -12.39 -3.19 -2.19
C LEU A 1037 -13.62 -3.88 -2.82
N GLY A 1038 -14.10 -5.00 -2.29
CA GLY A 1038 -15.29 -5.68 -2.85
C GLY A 1038 -15.00 -6.40 -4.18
N GLY A 1039 -15.96 -6.40 -5.11
CA GLY A 1039 -15.91 -7.18 -6.36
C GLY A 1039 -14.70 -6.86 -7.25
N VAL A 1040 -13.80 -7.84 -7.40
CA VAL A 1040 -12.46 -7.68 -8.01
C VAL A 1040 -12.53 -7.21 -9.47
N LEU A 1041 -13.45 -7.79 -10.26
CA LEU A 1041 -13.67 -7.42 -11.67
C LEU A 1041 -14.13 -5.97 -11.83
N GLN A 1042 -15.16 -5.56 -11.09
CA GLN A 1042 -15.74 -4.22 -11.23
C GLN A 1042 -14.75 -3.14 -10.79
N VAL A 1043 -13.98 -3.38 -9.74
CA VAL A 1043 -12.93 -2.46 -9.25
C VAL A 1043 -11.85 -2.26 -10.31
N ALA A 1044 -11.32 -3.35 -10.88
CA ALA A 1044 -10.29 -3.28 -11.92
C ALA A 1044 -10.74 -2.53 -13.17
N LEU A 1045 -11.93 -2.86 -13.69
CA LEU A 1045 -12.48 -2.23 -14.89
C LEU A 1045 -12.82 -0.75 -14.65
N SER A 1046 -13.32 -0.40 -13.47
CA SER A 1046 -13.63 0.99 -13.11
C SER A 1046 -12.38 1.85 -13.07
N PHE A 1047 -11.29 1.38 -12.44
CA PHE A 1047 -10.04 2.16 -12.39
C PHE A 1047 -9.43 2.39 -13.77
N ASN A 1048 -9.40 1.34 -14.60
CA ASN A 1048 -8.97 1.48 -15.99
C ASN A 1048 -9.87 2.43 -16.77
N GLY A 1049 -11.18 2.36 -16.55
CA GLY A 1049 -12.14 3.23 -17.22
C GLY A 1049 -11.98 4.71 -16.86
N MET A 1050 -11.84 5.00 -15.56
CA MET A 1050 -11.77 6.37 -15.03
C MET A 1050 -10.53 7.13 -15.50
N VAL A 1051 -9.34 6.54 -15.29
CA VAL A 1051 -8.07 7.20 -15.62
C VAL A 1051 -7.74 7.04 -17.10
N GLY A 1052 -8.04 5.87 -17.65
CA GLY A 1052 -7.82 5.55 -19.06
C GLY A 1052 -8.68 6.40 -20.02
N GLY A 1053 -9.90 6.77 -19.63
CA GLY A 1053 -10.73 7.69 -20.42
C GLY A 1053 -10.12 9.09 -20.56
N VAL A 1054 -9.62 9.64 -19.45
CA VAL A 1054 -8.99 10.98 -19.43
C VAL A 1054 -7.69 10.99 -20.24
N THR A 1055 -6.87 9.95 -20.11
CA THR A 1055 -5.62 9.84 -20.88
C THR A 1055 -5.88 9.64 -22.37
N LEU A 1056 -6.88 8.83 -22.75
CA LEU A 1056 -7.34 8.73 -24.14
C LEU A 1056 -7.84 10.09 -24.65
N GLY A 1057 -8.57 10.84 -23.83
CA GLY A 1057 -9.01 12.21 -24.14
C GLY A 1057 -7.84 13.15 -24.43
N LEU A 1058 -6.76 13.10 -23.65
CA LEU A 1058 -5.54 13.89 -23.87
C LEU A 1058 -4.83 13.55 -25.19
N PHE A 1059 -4.64 12.25 -25.47
CA PHE A 1059 -4.04 11.82 -26.74
C PHE A 1059 -4.92 12.19 -27.94
N SER A 1060 -6.24 12.03 -27.83
CA SER A 1060 -7.19 12.37 -28.88
C SER A 1060 -7.24 13.88 -29.13
N LEU A 1061 -7.24 14.69 -28.07
CA LEU A 1061 -7.15 16.15 -28.18
C LEU A 1061 -5.83 16.58 -28.84
N GLY A 1062 -4.72 15.89 -28.55
CA GLY A 1062 -3.41 16.17 -29.16
C GLY A 1062 -3.32 15.78 -30.64
N MET A 1063 -3.74 14.56 -30.97
CA MET A 1063 -3.58 13.97 -32.32
C MET A 1063 -4.64 14.45 -33.31
N PHE A 1064 -5.84 14.83 -32.83
CA PHE A 1064 -6.97 15.15 -33.69
C PHE A 1064 -7.33 16.64 -33.75
N VAL A 1065 -6.90 17.45 -32.77
CA VAL A 1065 -7.26 18.87 -32.71
C VAL A 1065 -6.01 19.76 -32.82
N PRO A 1066 -5.75 20.37 -34.00
CA PRO A 1066 -4.54 21.18 -34.18
C PRO A 1066 -4.58 22.52 -33.42
N TRP A 1067 -5.76 23.09 -33.20
CA TRP A 1067 -5.92 24.35 -32.46
C TRP A 1067 -5.95 24.22 -30.93
N ALA A 1068 -5.90 22.98 -30.40
CA ALA A 1068 -5.84 22.75 -28.97
C ALA A 1068 -4.51 23.25 -28.39
N ASN A 1069 -4.60 23.96 -27.27
CA ASN A 1069 -3.46 24.52 -26.55
C ASN A 1069 -3.19 23.77 -25.23
N ALA A 1070 -2.00 23.95 -24.65
CA ALA A 1070 -1.60 23.23 -23.44
C ALA A 1070 -2.45 23.58 -22.20
N LYS A 1071 -2.89 24.84 -22.05
CA LYS A 1071 -3.72 25.27 -20.91
C LYS A 1071 -5.10 24.61 -20.94
N GLY A 1072 -5.73 24.56 -22.12
CA GLY A 1072 -7.00 23.89 -22.34
C GLY A 1072 -6.90 22.39 -22.12
N ALA A 1073 -5.85 21.73 -22.63
CA ALA A 1073 -5.62 20.30 -22.38
C ALA A 1073 -5.54 19.96 -20.88
N ILE A 1074 -4.83 20.77 -20.08
CA ILE A 1074 -4.73 20.57 -18.62
C ILE A 1074 -6.07 20.81 -17.92
N ILE A 1075 -6.77 21.91 -18.24
CA ILE A 1075 -8.07 22.22 -17.64
C ILE A 1075 -9.09 21.13 -17.99
N GLY A 1076 -9.11 20.68 -19.25
CA GLY A 1076 -9.96 19.59 -19.72
C GLY A 1076 -9.69 18.29 -18.97
N ALA A 1077 -8.42 17.89 -18.83
CA ALA A 1077 -8.05 16.67 -18.11
C ALA A 1077 -8.39 16.74 -16.61
N ILE A 1078 -8.10 17.86 -15.93
CA ILE A 1078 -8.37 18.00 -14.49
C ILE A 1078 -9.89 18.00 -14.23
N THR A 1079 -10.66 18.75 -15.01
CA THR A 1079 -12.12 18.80 -14.86
C THR A 1079 -12.77 17.44 -15.15
N SER A 1080 -12.36 16.76 -16.23
CA SER A 1080 -12.86 15.41 -16.52
C SER A 1080 -12.47 14.41 -15.43
N LEU A 1081 -11.25 14.50 -14.89
CA LEU A 1081 -10.79 13.62 -13.81
C LEU A 1081 -11.63 13.82 -12.55
N ILE A 1082 -11.91 15.07 -12.15
CA ILE A 1082 -12.75 15.36 -10.97
C ILE A 1082 -14.15 14.78 -11.15
N VAL A 1083 -14.78 15.00 -12.30
CA VAL A 1083 -16.15 14.51 -12.57
C VAL A 1083 -16.20 12.98 -12.61
N VAL A 1084 -15.26 12.35 -13.31
CA VAL A 1084 -15.26 10.89 -13.45
C VAL A 1084 -14.86 10.19 -12.15
N LEU A 1085 -13.94 10.75 -11.37
CA LEU A 1085 -13.64 10.24 -10.02
C LEU A 1085 -14.83 10.44 -9.06
N TRP A 1086 -15.55 11.56 -9.14
CA TRP A 1086 -16.76 11.79 -8.35
C TRP A 1086 -17.82 10.73 -8.64
N ILE A 1087 -18.09 10.45 -9.92
CA ILE A 1087 -19.06 9.44 -10.34
C ILE A 1087 -18.58 8.04 -9.93
N GLY A 1088 -17.34 7.68 -10.30
CA GLY A 1088 -16.82 6.33 -10.13
C GLY A 1088 -16.56 5.95 -8.67
N LEU A 1089 -15.93 6.84 -7.88
CA LEU A 1089 -15.74 6.58 -6.44
C LEU A 1089 -17.07 6.65 -5.69
N GLY A 1090 -17.99 7.55 -6.07
CA GLY A 1090 -19.34 7.59 -5.49
C GLY A 1090 -20.12 6.29 -5.72
N ALA A 1091 -20.02 5.71 -6.92
CA ALA A 1091 -20.60 4.40 -7.23
C ALA A 1091 -19.97 3.26 -6.42
N GLN A 1092 -18.65 3.26 -6.25
CA GLN A 1092 -17.94 2.24 -5.46
C GLN A 1092 -18.27 2.34 -3.97
N VAL A 1093 -18.32 3.55 -3.41
CA VAL A 1093 -18.74 3.76 -2.01
C VAL A 1093 -20.20 3.31 -1.82
N ALA A 1094 -21.10 3.65 -2.75
CA ALA A 1094 -22.49 3.20 -2.68
C ALA A 1094 -22.66 1.67 -2.79
N ALA A 1095 -21.80 1.01 -3.56
CA ALA A 1095 -21.76 -0.45 -3.67
C ALA A 1095 -21.26 -1.12 -2.37
N VAL A 1096 -20.19 -0.60 -1.76
CA VAL A 1096 -19.64 -1.11 -0.49
C VAL A 1096 -20.62 -0.89 0.68
N SER A 1097 -21.35 0.21 0.68
CA SER A 1097 -22.37 0.52 1.69
C SER A 1097 -23.65 -0.33 1.57
N GLN A 1098 -23.73 -1.31 0.66
CA GLN A 1098 -24.91 -2.14 0.37
C GLN A 1098 -26.15 -1.36 -0.13
N HIS A 1099 -26.00 -0.10 -0.58
CA HIS A 1099 -27.14 0.70 -1.08
C HIS A 1099 -27.44 0.46 -2.58
N ILE A 1100 -26.58 -0.29 -3.28
CA ILE A 1100 -26.80 -0.75 -4.65
C ILE A 1100 -26.79 -2.27 -4.63
N HIS A 1101 -27.96 -2.90 -4.60
CA HIS A 1101 -28.08 -4.33 -4.86
C HIS A 1101 -27.93 -4.58 -6.36
N LEU A 1102 -27.05 -5.52 -6.71
CA LEU A 1102 -26.91 -6.02 -8.07
C LEU A 1102 -28.08 -6.99 -8.32
N ASP A 1103 -29.10 -6.55 -9.05
CA ASP A 1103 -30.21 -7.41 -9.46
C ASP A 1103 -29.64 -8.59 -10.28
N SER A 1104 -29.56 -9.79 -9.69
CA SER A 1104 -29.19 -11.01 -10.42
C SER A 1104 -30.44 -11.67 -10.99
N LYS A 1105 -30.32 -12.34 -12.15
CA LYS A 1105 -31.44 -13.13 -12.71
C LYS A 1105 -31.82 -14.26 -11.75
N ASN A 1106 -33.09 -14.69 -11.79
CA ASN A 1106 -33.60 -15.72 -10.87
C ASN A 1106 -32.74 -16.99 -10.88
N ILE A 1107 -32.44 -17.47 -9.68
CA ILE A 1107 -31.61 -18.64 -9.37
C ILE A 1107 -32.34 -19.49 -8.32
N SER A 1108 -32.22 -20.82 -8.41
CA SER A 1108 -32.92 -21.78 -7.55
C SER A 1108 -32.00 -22.37 -6.49
N ILE A 1109 -32.55 -22.61 -5.30
CA ILE A 1109 -31.91 -23.32 -4.18
C ILE A 1109 -32.63 -24.67 -3.93
N ALA A 1110 -33.67 -24.99 -4.71
CA ALA A 1110 -34.58 -26.09 -4.42
C ALA A 1110 -33.92 -27.49 -4.43
N GLY A 1111 -32.75 -27.64 -5.07
CA GLY A 1111 -31.98 -28.88 -5.14
C GLY A 1111 -30.78 -28.97 -4.17
N CYS A 1112 -30.61 -28.04 -3.23
CA CYS A 1112 -29.44 -28.04 -2.33
C CYS A 1112 -29.61 -28.99 -1.13
N PRO A 1113 -28.68 -29.95 -0.88
CA PRO A 1113 -28.85 -31.01 0.13
C PRO A 1113 -28.96 -30.56 1.59
N CYS A 1114 -28.46 -29.37 1.95
CA CYS A 1114 -28.33 -28.90 3.34
C CYS A 1114 -29.09 -27.60 3.64
N ILE A 1115 -30.06 -27.19 2.81
CA ILE A 1115 -30.86 -25.97 3.02
C ILE A 1115 -32.34 -26.34 2.91
N ASN A 1116 -33.10 -26.14 4.00
CA ASN A 1116 -34.51 -26.50 4.07
C ASN A 1116 -35.44 -25.28 4.28
N GLU A 1117 -35.02 -24.10 3.82
CA GLU A 1117 -35.87 -22.90 3.82
C GLU A 1117 -36.02 -22.31 2.41
N THR A 1118 -37.27 -22.19 1.97
CA THR A 1118 -37.66 -21.33 0.84
C THR A 1118 -37.49 -19.88 1.26
N ILE A 1119 -36.34 -19.29 0.95
CA ILE A 1119 -36.12 -17.84 1.13
C ILE A 1119 -36.75 -17.12 -0.07
N SER A 1120 -37.97 -16.63 0.13
CA SER A 1120 -38.59 -15.61 -0.73
C SER A 1120 -37.93 -14.26 -0.42
N ASN A 1121 -36.86 -13.90 -1.12
CA ASN A 1121 -36.32 -12.55 -1.08
C ASN A 1121 -37.11 -11.63 -2.01
N GLN A 1122 -38.17 -11.03 -1.49
CA GLN A 1122 -38.64 -9.72 -1.96
C GLN A 1122 -38.70 -8.77 -0.77
N SER A 1123 -37.62 -8.02 -0.57
CA SER A 1123 -37.65 -6.77 0.18
C SER A 1123 -37.11 -5.67 -0.73
N GLU A 1124 -38.00 -5.01 -1.47
CA GLU A 1124 -37.72 -3.72 -2.10
C GLU A 1124 -37.51 -2.69 -0.98
N TYR A 1125 -36.25 -2.39 -0.66
CA TYR A 1125 -35.89 -1.19 0.09
C TYR A 1125 -35.38 -0.15 -0.93
N LYS A 1126 -36.23 0.82 -1.26
CA LYS A 1126 -35.88 1.96 -2.11
C LYS A 1126 -35.19 3.03 -1.24
N ASP A 1127 -33.88 2.94 -1.10
CA ASP A 1127 -33.09 4.14 -0.78
C ASP A 1127 -32.78 4.88 -2.08
N GLU A 1128 -33.13 6.17 -2.12
CA GLU A 1128 -32.94 7.08 -3.25
C GLU A 1128 -31.45 7.39 -3.47
N VAL A 1129 -30.66 6.40 -3.90
CA VAL A 1129 -29.31 6.67 -4.42
C VAL A 1129 -29.48 7.50 -5.70
N SER A 1130 -28.87 8.70 -5.70
CA SER A 1130 -28.85 9.61 -6.85
C SER A 1130 -28.53 8.85 -8.13
N SER A 1131 -29.34 9.06 -9.17
CA SER A 1131 -29.25 8.34 -10.46
C SER A 1131 -27.87 8.43 -11.11
N ILE A 1132 -27.05 9.43 -10.72
CA ILE A 1132 -25.70 9.64 -11.23
C ILE A 1132 -24.71 8.53 -10.81
N TYR A 1133 -24.92 7.91 -9.63
CA TYR A 1133 -24.06 6.83 -9.14
C TYR A 1133 -24.44 5.45 -9.68
N LYS A 1134 -25.54 5.36 -10.44
CA LYS A 1134 -25.99 4.12 -11.11
C LYS A 1134 -25.43 3.97 -12.54
N ILE A 1135 -24.62 4.91 -13.02
CA ILE A 1135 -24.04 4.87 -14.37
C ILE A 1135 -23.13 3.64 -14.52
N SER A 1136 -23.26 2.91 -15.64
CA SER A 1136 -22.41 1.76 -15.92
C SER A 1136 -20.93 2.14 -16.04
N TYR A 1137 -20.05 1.31 -15.46
CA TYR A 1137 -18.60 1.52 -15.46
C TYR A 1137 -17.99 1.58 -16.88
N LEU A 1138 -18.64 0.97 -17.87
CA LEU A 1138 -18.20 1.02 -19.28
C LEU A 1138 -18.34 2.43 -19.88
N TRP A 1139 -19.20 3.28 -19.32
CA TRP A 1139 -19.34 4.68 -19.75
C TRP A 1139 -18.23 5.59 -19.21
N TYR A 1140 -17.48 5.18 -18.18
CA TYR A 1140 -16.47 6.04 -17.56
C TYR A 1140 -15.38 6.47 -18.55
N SER A 1141 -14.92 5.56 -19.41
CA SER A 1141 -13.95 5.89 -20.47
C SER A 1141 -14.49 6.91 -21.45
N THR A 1142 -15.76 6.76 -21.85
CA THR A 1142 -16.40 7.65 -22.81
C THR A 1142 -16.65 9.03 -22.20
N ILE A 1143 -17.19 9.09 -20.99
CA ILE A 1143 -17.45 10.34 -20.25
C ILE A 1143 -16.13 11.08 -20.02
N GLY A 1144 -15.08 10.37 -19.57
CA GLY A 1144 -13.75 10.95 -19.37
C GLY A 1144 -13.19 11.54 -20.67
N CYS A 1145 -13.16 10.75 -21.74
CA CYS A 1145 -12.63 11.18 -23.04
C CYS A 1145 -13.40 12.40 -23.60
N MET A 1146 -14.74 12.33 -23.60
CA MET A 1146 -15.58 13.41 -24.15
C MET A 1146 -15.48 14.69 -23.32
N LEU A 1147 -15.48 14.60 -21.99
CA LEU A 1147 -15.30 15.78 -21.14
C LEU A 1147 -13.93 16.42 -21.32
N THR A 1148 -12.86 15.61 -21.41
CA THR A 1148 -11.52 16.14 -21.68
C THR A 1148 -11.48 16.90 -23.00
N ILE A 1149 -12.10 16.36 -24.05
CA ILE A 1149 -12.13 17.00 -25.38
C ILE A 1149 -13.00 18.27 -25.36
N ILE A 1150 -14.24 18.21 -24.85
CA ILE A 1150 -15.19 19.32 -24.89
C ILE A 1150 -14.70 20.49 -24.02
N VAL A 1151 -14.34 20.22 -22.77
CA VAL A 1151 -13.85 21.26 -21.85
C VAL A 1151 -12.48 21.75 -22.29
N GLY A 1152 -11.63 20.85 -22.77
CA GLY A 1152 -10.31 21.21 -23.30
C GLY A 1152 -10.40 22.15 -24.50
N LEU A 1153 -11.31 21.88 -25.44
CA LEU A 1153 -11.60 22.74 -26.58
C LEU A 1153 -12.13 24.12 -26.15
N ALA A 1154 -13.16 24.15 -25.28
CA ALA A 1154 -13.73 25.40 -24.79
C ALA A 1154 -12.69 26.27 -24.07
N ALA A 1155 -11.88 25.65 -23.21
CA ALA A 1155 -10.79 26.32 -22.50
C ALA A 1155 -9.66 26.75 -23.45
N SER A 1156 -9.34 25.98 -24.50
CA SER A 1156 -8.37 26.38 -25.51
C SER A 1156 -8.81 27.61 -26.30
N PHE A 1157 -10.09 27.71 -26.66
CA PHE A 1157 -10.62 28.94 -27.27
C PHE A 1157 -10.62 30.13 -26.31
N ALA A 1158 -11.01 29.92 -25.04
CA ALA A 1158 -11.03 30.97 -24.03
C ALA A 1158 -9.63 31.50 -23.66
N THR A 1159 -8.59 30.66 -23.74
CA THR A 1159 -7.22 31.00 -23.34
C THR A 1159 -6.29 31.36 -24.51
N GLY A 1160 -6.81 31.38 -25.74
CA GLY A 1160 -6.10 31.64 -26.99
C GLY A 1160 -5.76 30.36 -27.76
N ALA A 1161 -6.46 30.13 -28.88
CA ALA A 1161 -6.27 28.96 -29.73
C ALA A 1161 -4.85 28.93 -30.34
N GLN A 1162 -4.28 27.74 -30.48
CA GLN A 1162 -2.96 27.58 -31.08
C GLN A 1162 -3.06 27.62 -32.62
N ASN A 1163 -2.13 28.29 -33.28
CA ASN A 1163 -2.12 28.35 -34.74
C ASN A 1163 -1.75 26.97 -35.32
N PRO A 1164 -2.58 26.39 -36.23
CA PRO A 1164 -2.30 25.09 -36.83
C PRO A 1164 -1.00 24.99 -37.62
N THR A 1165 -0.44 26.14 -38.05
CA THR A 1165 0.83 26.22 -38.82
C THR A 1165 2.06 25.94 -37.98
N ASP A 1166 1.96 26.06 -36.66
CA ASP A 1166 3.09 25.92 -35.72
C ASP A 1166 3.23 24.49 -35.20
N VAL A 1167 2.34 23.58 -35.63
CA VAL A 1167 2.30 22.18 -35.20
C VAL A 1167 2.96 21.29 -36.26
N ASP A 1168 3.93 20.48 -35.84
CA ASP A 1168 4.57 19.50 -36.71
C ASP A 1168 3.55 18.47 -37.23
N GLN A 1169 3.59 18.20 -38.54
CA GLN A 1169 2.69 17.23 -39.19
C GLN A 1169 2.90 15.80 -38.68
N ASP A 1170 4.10 15.48 -38.18
CA ASP A 1170 4.39 14.15 -37.64
C ASP A 1170 3.74 13.89 -36.26
N TYR A 1171 3.20 14.93 -35.60
CA TYR A 1171 2.44 14.80 -34.35
C TYR A 1171 0.93 14.58 -34.56
N LEU A 1172 0.44 14.73 -35.80
CA LEU A 1172 -0.97 14.61 -36.15
C LEU A 1172 -1.28 13.24 -36.76
N SER A 1173 -2.50 12.77 -36.53
CA SER A 1173 -2.98 11.54 -37.15
C SER A 1173 -3.03 11.68 -38.68
N PRO A 1174 -2.66 10.65 -39.48
CA PRO A 1174 -2.57 10.77 -40.95
C PRO A 1174 -3.82 11.33 -41.65
N PRO A 1175 -5.06 10.98 -41.28
CA PRO A 1175 -6.26 11.56 -41.90
C PRO A 1175 -6.37 13.08 -41.69
N ILE A 1176 -5.90 13.57 -40.55
CA ILE A 1176 -5.99 14.99 -40.17
C ILE A 1176 -4.81 15.76 -40.75
N ALA A 1177 -3.61 15.17 -40.71
CA ALA A 1177 -2.45 15.70 -41.43
C ALA A 1177 -2.73 15.84 -42.94
N ALA A 1178 -3.44 14.89 -43.55
CA ALA A 1178 -3.85 14.97 -44.95
C ALA A 1178 -4.86 16.11 -45.22
N MET A 1179 -5.81 16.34 -44.30
CA MET A 1179 -6.78 17.43 -44.41
C MET A 1179 -6.12 18.81 -44.34
N PHE A 1180 -5.12 19.00 -43.48
CA PHE A 1180 -4.40 20.27 -43.31
C PHE A 1180 -3.20 20.46 -44.26
N ARG A 1181 -2.75 19.40 -44.95
CA ARG A 1181 -1.70 19.47 -45.99
C ARG A 1181 -2.07 20.37 -47.17
N MET A 1182 -3.36 20.60 -47.43
CA MET A 1182 -3.80 21.51 -48.50
C MET A 1182 -3.53 23.00 -48.19
N GLN A 1183 -3.08 23.37 -46.98
CA GLN A 1183 -2.94 24.77 -46.55
C GLN A 1183 -1.52 25.23 -46.17
N THR A 1184 -0.47 24.38 -46.23
CA THR A 1184 0.88 24.74 -45.77
C THR A 1184 1.97 24.53 -46.82
N LYS A 1185 2.80 25.57 -47.06
CA LYS A 1185 4.06 25.50 -47.82
C LYS A 1185 5.15 24.84 -46.97
N PRO A 1186 6.10 24.09 -47.57
CA PRO A 1186 7.17 23.42 -46.82
C PRO A 1186 8.18 24.46 -46.29
N GLN A 1187 8.45 24.46 -44.98
CA GLN A 1187 9.61 25.15 -44.42
C GLN A 1187 10.75 24.15 -44.20
N VAL A 1188 11.91 24.49 -44.76
CA VAL A 1188 13.21 23.86 -44.53
C VAL A 1188 13.88 24.60 -43.38
N ASN A 1189 14.25 23.88 -42.31
CA ASN A 1189 15.41 24.12 -41.43
C ASN A 1189 15.41 22.98 -40.39
N GLY A 1190 16.51 22.29 -40.06
CA GLY A 1190 17.88 22.75 -39.93
C GLY A 1190 18.26 22.68 -38.45
N ASN A 1191 19.01 21.63 -38.08
CA ASN A 1191 19.59 21.35 -36.75
C ASN A 1191 18.68 20.81 -35.63
N VAL A 1192 18.43 19.49 -35.65
CA VAL A 1192 18.26 18.69 -34.43
C VAL A 1192 19.18 17.47 -34.55
N GLN A 1193 20.24 17.43 -33.74
CA GLN A 1193 21.13 16.27 -33.63
C GLN A 1193 20.35 15.11 -33.01
N GLY A 1194 20.07 14.07 -33.80
CA GLY A 1194 19.42 12.85 -33.31
C GLY A 1194 18.70 11.99 -34.35
N ILE A 1195 18.69 12.37 -35.64
CA ILE A 1195 18.06 11.57 -36.68
C ILE A 1195 19.14 11.04 -37.63
N THR A 1196 19.58 9.80 -37.40
CA THR A 1196 20.15 8.97 -38.46
C THR A 1196 19.27 7.74 -38.63
N ASN A 1197 18.79 7.59 -39.86
CA ASN A 1197 18.12 6.42 -40.46
C ASN A 1197 16.67 6.16 -40.05
N PHE A 1198 15.72 6.65 -40.87
CA PHE A 1198 14.61 5.90 -41.50
C PHE A 1198 13.53 6.88 -42.03
N GLY A 1199 13.88 7.67 -43.04
CA GLY A 1199 12.96 8.54 -43.77
C GLY A 1199 12.92 8.14 -45.25
N LEU A 1200 12.47 6.93 -45.56
CA LEU A 1200 12.27 6.44 -46.94
C LEU A 1200 11.37 5.19 -46.89
N GLU A 1201 10.05 5.37 -46.80
CA GLU A 1201 9.09 4.29 -47.14
C GLU A 1201 7.62 4.73 -47.33
N LEU A 1202 7.29 6.03 -47.28
CA LEU A 1202 5.93 6.52 -47.52
C LEU A 1202 5.70 7.13 -48.93
N ALA A 1203 6.65 6.97 -49.85
CA ALA A 1203 6.55 7.51 -51.22
C ALA A 1203 6.20 6.47 -52.30
N ASP A 1204 6.21 5.17 -52.00
CA ASP A 1204 6.25 4.13 -53.04
C ASP A 1204 4.88 3.51 -53.44
N GLU A 1205 3.76 4.01 -52.90
CA GLU A 1205 2.43 3.53 -53.29
C GLU A 1205 1.74 4.35 -54.40
N SER A 1206 2.37 5.41 -54.93
CA SER A 1206 1.74 6.27 -55.97
C SER A 1206 2.36 6.22 -57.37
N GLN A 1207 3.42 5.45 -57.61
CA GLN A 1207 4.04 5.33 -58.94
C GLN A 1207 3.98 3.91 -59.51
N ARG A 1208 2.79 3.52 -59.99
CA ARG A 1208 2.66 2.46 -61.00
C ARG A 1208 1.74 2.92 -62.13
N ARG A 1209 2.33 3.46 -63.19
CA ARG A 1209 1.80 3.46 -64.57
C ARG A 1209 2.96 3.15 -65.53
N PRO A 1210 2.73 2.36 -66.60
CA PRO A 1210 3.80 1.81 -67.43
C PRO A 1210 4.36 2.86 -68.42
N PRO A 1211 5.59 2.70 -68.92
CA PRO A 1211 6.18 3.65 -69.86
C PRO A 1211 5.66 3.40 -71.28
N THR A 1212 5.13 4.46 -71.89
CA THR A 1212 4.92 4.56 -73.33
C THR A 1212 6.26 4.66 -74.05
N SER A 1213 6.47 3.74 -74.99
CA SER A 1213 7.53 3.75 -75.99
C SER A 1213 7.34 4.90 -76.97
N ASP A 1214 8.39 5.69 -77.24
CA ASP A 1214 8.54 6.36 -78.53
C ASP A 1214 10.02 6.59 -78.86
N VAL A 1215 10.47 5.94 -79.93
CA VAL A 1215 11.71 6.25 -80.66
C VAL A 1215 11.30 6.65 -82.07
N LYS A 1216 11.57 7.92 -82.39
CA LYS A 1216 11.78 8.53 -83.73
C LYS A 1216 10.90 8.05 -84.90
N SER A 1217 10.01 8.94 -85.34
CA SER A 1217 10.03 9.56 -86.69
C SER A 1217 9.11 10.77 -86.73
#